data_AF-A0A068U0J6-F1
#
_entry.id   AF-A0A068U0J6-F1
#
_cell.length_a   1.000
_cell.length_b   1.000
_cell.length_c   1.000
_cell.angle_alpha   90.00
_cell.angle_beta   90.00
_cell.angle_gamma   90.00
#
_symmetry.space_group_name_H-M   'P 1'
#
loop_
_entity.id
_entity.type
_entity.pdbx_description
1 polymer ?
#
loop_
_entity_poly.entity_id
_entity_poly.type
_entity_poly.pdbx_seq_one_letter_code
_entity_poly.pdbx_strand_id
1 'polypeptide(L)'
;MERGVHFLTSKASFFFTFCFCFSFIVSPRTLVSSLSPDGQALVSLLSASDPFTKSRSSVLSSWNPSSPTPCSWEGITCSPQGRVISVSLPNTFLNLSSLPTGLSSLSSLQLLNLSSTNISGLIPASYGAFSHLRLLDLSSNSLSGPIPPGLGSLTSLQFLFLNSNRLTGRIPPHLANLSSLQVLCLQDNLLNGSIPAQLGSLSSLQQFRVGGNLHLTGEIPPQLGLLTNLTTFGAAATGLSGVIPPTFGNLINLQTLALYDTEVFGPVPPELGSCSELRNLYLHMNKLTGTIPPQLGKLQKVTSLLLWGNSLTGTIPAELSNCSSLVILDVSTNELSGEIAADLGKLMVLEQLHLSDNALTGSIPWQLSNCSSLTALQLDKNQLSGPIPWQVGELKYLQSFFLWGNSVSGTIPASFGNCTELYALDLSRNKLTGIIPEEIFGLKKLSKVLLLGNSLIGGVPRSVARCQSLVRLRLGENQLSGQIPKEIGQLQNLVFLDLYMNHFSGGLPPEIANVTVLELLDVHNNYLTGEIPSQLGELVNLEQLDLSRNSFTGQVPSSFGNLSYLNKLILNNNLLSGPIPKSIRNLQKLTLLDLSYNSLSGLIPPEVGYVTSLTISLDLSSNHFCGELPETLSGLRQLQSLDLSRNMLYGKITILGSLTSLTSLNVSYNNFSGPIPVSPFFRTLTSNSFLENPNLCESDDGFTCSSRLSGRNRLKSAKTIALVAVVLTTVMMALVLTWILVMRNQKYMSRKHSGMLTPSREEDFSYPWNFIPFQKLNFTIDSILECLRDENIIGKGCSGVVYKAEMPNGELIAVKKLWKTKKEEEPLDSFAAEIQILGHIRHRNIVKLLGYCSNKSVKLLLYNYISNGNLQQLLQTNRNLDWETRYKIAVGAAQGLAYLHHDCVPAILHRDVKCNNILLDSKYDAYLADFGLARLMSSPNYQQAMSRIAGSYGYIAPGKSQ
;
A
#
# COMPACT_ATOMS: atom_id res chain seq x y z
N MET A 1 42.84 82.54 -23.16
CA MET A 1 41.95 81.95 -22.13
C MET A 1 41.25 80.75 -22.73
N GLU A 2 40.83 79.81 -21.90
CA GLU A 2 40.56 78.42 -22.31
C GLU A 2 39.31 78.24 -23.18
N ARG A 3 39.44 77.38 -24.20
CA ARG A 3 38.36 76.58 -24.81
C ARG A 3 39.01 75.45 -25.61
N GLY A 4 38.35 74.29 -25.67
CA GLY A 4 38.88 73.09 -26.34
C GLY A 4 38.10 72.71 -27.60
N VAL A 5 38.42 71.52 -28.10
CA VAL A 5 37.73 70.78 -29.18
C VAL A 5 37.72 71.49 -30.55
N HIS A 6 38.55 71.01 -31.49
CA HIS A 6 38.01 70.41 -32.72
C HIS A 6 39.04 69.55 -33.50
N PHE A 7 38.50 68.89 -34.52
CA PHE A 7 39.04 67.84 -35.38
C PHE A 7 40.11 68.25 -36.43
N LEU A 8 40.77 67.21 -36.97
CA LEU A 8 41.05 66.92 -38.42
C LEU A 8 42.41 67.22 -39.10
N THR A 9 42.69 66.31 -40.06
CA THR A 9 43.66 66.30 -41.18
C THR A 9 45.17 66.30 -40.85
N SER A 10 46.07 65.49 -41.45
CA SER A 10 46.14 64.60 -42.64
C SER A 10 46.96 65.15 -43.83
N LYS A 11 48.13 64.52 -44.06
CA LYS A 11 48.89 64.22 -45.31
C LYS A 11 50.24 63.57 -44.87
N ALA A 12 50.77 62.48 -45.46
CA ALA A 12 51.20 62.25 -46.85
C ALA A 12 52.38 63.16 -47.24
N SER A 13 53.48 62.73 -47.87
CA SER A 13 53.95 61.44 -48.43
C SER A 13 55.51 61.52 -48.52
N PHE A 14 56.34 60.48 -48.76
CA PHE A 14 56.78 60.05 -50.10
C PHE A 14 57.85 58.92 -50.01
N PHE A 15 57.77 57.92 -50.91
CA PHE A 15 58.85 57.29 -51.73
C PHE A 15 60.17 56.73 -51.08
N PHE A 16 60.92 55.80 -51.69
CA PHE A 16 60.67 54.70 -52.66
C PHE A 16 62.00 53.93 -52.84
N THR A 17 62.03 52.60 -52.64
CA THR A 17 63.13 51.76 -53.15
C THR A 17 62.62 50.36 -53.50
N PHE A 18 63.33 49.67 -54.39
CA PHE A 18 62.80 48.59 -55.21
C PHE A 18 63.78 47.39 -55.27
N CYS A 19 63.31 46.28 -55.85
CA CYS A 19 64.06 45.08 -56.25
C CYS A 19 64.52 44.02 -55.21
N PHE A 20 63.78 42.89 -55.26
CA PHE A 20 64.24 41.53 -55.58
C PHE A 20 64.89 40.58 -54.54
N CYS A 21 64.19 39.46 -54.37
CA CYS A 21 64.66 38.08 -54.20
C CYS A 21 65.68 37.71 -53.11
N PHE A 22 65.21 36.94 -52.13
CA PHE A 22 65.62 35.53 -52.04
C PHE A 22 64.41 34.64 -51.67
N SER A 23 64.42 33.39 -52.15
CA SER A 23 63.33 32.44 -51.94
C SER A 23 63.51 31.63 -50.64
N PHE A 24 62.51 31.71 -49.75
CA PHE A 24 62.29 30.67 -48.74
C PHE A 24 60.97 29.96 -49.00
N ILE A 25 60.99 28.63 -48.94
CA ILE A 25 59.83 27.78 -49.16
C ILE A 25 58.89 27.92 -47.97
N VAL A 26 57.86 28.75 -48.12
CA VAL A 26 56.74 28.78 -47.18
C VAL A 26 55.86 27.57 -47.49
N SER A 27 56.00 26.51 -46.69
CA SER A 27 55.05 25.39 -46.67
C SER A 27 53.64 25.94 -46.47
N PRO A 28 52.60 25.39 -47.14
CA PRO A 28 51.26 25.92 -47.05
C PRO A 28 50.81 25.92 -45.58
N ARG A 29 50.45 27.10 -45.07
CA ARG A 29 49.86 27.23 -43.74
C ARG A 29 48.58 26.39 -43.73
N THR A 30 48.57 25.31 -42.96
CA THR A 30 47.34 24.60 -42.63
C THR A 30 46.38 25.59 -41.99
N LEU A 31 45.27 25.91 -42.66
CA LEU A 31 44.20 26.65 -42.02
C LEU A 31 43.68 25.79 -40.87
N VAL A 32 43.98 26.20 -39.64
CA VAL A 32 43.31 25.68 -38.45
C VAL A 32 41.88 26.19 -38.52
N SER A 33 41.01 25.38 -39.10
CA SER A 33 39.57 25.67 -39.19
C SER A 33 38.99 25.66 -37.78
N SER A 34 38.68 26.85 -37.26
CA SER A 34 37.95 26.98 -36.01
C SER A 34 36.58 26.30 -36.14
N LEU A 35 36.23 25.45 -35.17
CA LEU A 35 34.91 24.87 -35.02
C LEU A 35 33.82 25.95 -35.20
N SER A 36 32.77 25.64 -35.97
CA SER A 36 31.70 26.59 -36.25
C SER A 36 31.02 27.10 -34.96
N PRO A 37 30.38 28.29 -34.95
CA PRO A 37 29.71 28.82 -33.75
C PRO A 37 28.67 27.86 -33.15
N ASP A 38 27.96 27.11 -34.00
CA ASP A 38 27.01 26.08 -33.56
C ASP A 38 27.72 24.89 -32.91
N GLY A 39 28.88 24.49 -33.44
CA GLY A 39 29.74 23.49 -32.83
C GLY A 39 30.26 23.95 -31.47
N GLN A 40 30.66 25.22 -31.33
CA GLN A 40 31.10 25.78 -30.05
C GLN A 40 29.96 25.83 -29.02
N ALA A 41 28.73 26.11 -29.46
CA ALA A 41 27.54 26.03 -28.61
C ALA A 41 27.28 24.59 -28.13
N LEU A 42 27.42 23.60 -29.01
CA LEU A 42 27.30 22.18 -28.65
C LEU A 42 28.45 21.68 -27.75
N VAL A 43 29.67 22.18 -27.93
CA VAL A 43 30.79 21.89 -27.01
C VAL A 43 30.47 22.33 -25.58
N SER A 44 29.62 23.34 -25.35
CA SER A 44 29.20 23.71 -23.99
C SER A 44 28.46 22.58 -23.25
N LEU A 45 27.72 21.74 -23.98
CA LEU A 45 27.06 20.54 -23.46
C LEU A 45 28.05 19.39 -23.22
N LEU A 46 29.12 19.30 -24.04
CA LEU A 46 30.21 18.34 -23.83
C LEU A 46 31.10 18.72 -22.63
N SER A 47 31.43 20.01 -22.46
CA SER A 47 32.26 20.51 -21.36
C SER A 47 31.54 20.53 -20.01
N ALA A 48 30.20 20.45 -20.00
CA ALA A 48 29.39 20.28 -18.81
C ALA A 48 29.18 18.80 -18.43
N SER A 49 29.58 17.86 -19.29
CA SER A 49 29.51 16.42 -19.03
C SER A 49 30.79 15.88 -18.39
N ASP A 50 30.64 14.87 -17.53
CA ASP A 50 31.75 14.23 -16.80
C ASP A 50 32.77 13.57 -17.77
N PRO A 51 34.09 13.79 -17.63
CA PRO A 51 35.09 13.13 -18.46
C PRO A 51 35.00 11.59 -18.50
N PHE A 52 34.41 10.94 -17.49
CA PHE A 52 34.12 9.50 -17.55
C PHE A 52 33.00 9.13 -18.54
N THR A 53 31.97 9.95 -18.76
CA THR A 53 30.86 9.59 -19.68
C THR A 53 31.31 9.61 -21.13
N LYS A 54 32.25 10.51 -21.48
CA LYS A 54 32.90 10.57 -22.80
C LYS A 54 33.64 9.28 -23.18
N SER A 55 34.01 8.44 -22.20
CA SER A 55 34.65 7.13 -22.43
C SER A 55 33.67 5.96 -22.65
N ARG A 56 32.37 6.14 -22.36
CA ARG A 56 31.35 5.08 -22.37
C ARG A 56 30.14 5.34 -23.27
N SER A 57 29.87 6.59 -23.62
CA SER A 57 28.84 6.92 -24.62
C SER A 57 29.42 6.81 -26.03
N SER A 58 28.86 5.92 -26.85
CA SER A 58 29.17 5.84 -28.29
C SER A 58 28.89 7.18 -28.98
N VAL A 59 27.71 7.75 -28.70
CA VAL A 59 27.23 9.01 -29.27
C VAL A 59 28.23 10.14 -29.05
N LEU A 60 28.64 10.37 -27.80
CA LEU A 60 29.59 11.44 -27.45
C LEU A 60 31.03 11.18 -27.92
N SER A 61 31.39 9.95 -28.28
CA SER A 61 32.71 9.64 -28.84
C SER A 61 32.94 10.29 -30.21
N SER A 62 31.86 10.50 -30.98
CA SER A 62 31.90 11.18 -32.28
C SER A 62 32.04 12.72 -32.17
N TRP A 63 31.79 13.30 -31.00
CA TRP A 63 31.81 14.75 -30.76
C TRP A 63 33.24 15.26 -30.61
N ASN A 64 33.94 15.36 -31.73
CA ASN A 64 35.32 15.85 -31.81
C ASN A 64 35.38 17.37 -32.01
N PRO A 65 35.86 18.17 -31.03
CA PRO A 65 35.97 19.63 -31.18
C PRO A 65 36.98 20.10 -32.24
N SER A 66 37.83 19.20 -32.76
CA SER A 66 38.75 19.47 -33.87
C SER A 66 38.07 19.41 -35.25
N SER A 67 36.80 19.02 -35.34
CA SER A 67 36.02 19.08 -36.58
C SER A 67 35.68 20.53 -36.96
N PRO A 68 35.67 20.91 -38.25
CA PRO A 68 35.27 22.25 -38.67
C PRO A 68 33.78 22.55 -38.42
N THR A 69 32.93 21.50 -38.40
CA THR A 69 31.49 21.60 -38.11
C THR A 69 31.03 20.43 -37.24
N PRO A 70 29.93 20.57 -36.48
CA PRO A 70 29.32 19.47 -35.73
C PRO A 70 28.42 18.57 -36.59
N CYS A 71 28.31 18.82 -37.90
CA CYS A 71 27.31 18.19 -38.76
C CYS A 71 27.56 16.70 -39.06
N SER A 72 28.68 16.15 -38.59
CA SER A 72 29.02 14.72 -38.63
C SER A 72 29.01 14.06 -37.24
N TRP A 73 28.52 14.75 -36.21
CA TRP A 73 28.43 14.21 -34.84
C TRP A 73 27.10 13.45 -34.67
N GLU A 74 27.15 12.31 -34.00
CA GLU A 74 25.98 11.48 -33.71
C GLU A 74 24.98 12.24 -32.83
N GLY A 75 23.69 12.17 -33.16
CA GLY A 75 22.63 12.96 -32.53
C GLY A 75 22.46 14.39 -33.05
N ILE A 76 23.30 14.86 -33.98
CA ILE A 76 23.19 16.19 -34.60
C ILE A 76 22.60 16.09 -36.02
N THR A 77 21.82 17.09 -36.44
CA THR A 77 21.45 17.28 -37.86
C THR A 77 21.59 18.73 -38.26
N CYS A 78 22.13 18.98 -39.45
CA CYS A 78 22.33 20.31 -40.02
C CYS A 78 21.45 20.56 -41.25
N SER A 79 21.19 21.84 -41.54
CA SER A 79 20.62 22.28 -42.82
C SER A 79 21.64 22.16 -43.97
N PRO A 80 21.21 22.29 -45.24
CA PRO A 80 22.13 22.36 -46.39
C PRO A 80 23.17 23.50 -46.33
N GLN A 81 22.98 24.48 -45.42
CA GLN A 81 23.90 25.59 -45.17
C GLN A 81 24.83 25.35 -43.97
N GLY A 82 24.87 24.13 -43.42
CA GLY A 82 25.74 23.77 -42.29
C GLY A 82 25.34 24.35 -40.93
N ARG A 83 24.10 24.87 -40.81
CA ARG A 83 23.51 25.35 -39.54
C ARG A 83 22.88 24.18 -38.79
N VAL A 84 23.04 24.07 -37.47
CA VAL A 84 22.40 23.01 -36.69
C VAL A 84 20.89 23.24 -36.58
N ILE A 85 20.10 22.22 -36.95
CA ILE A 85 18.63 22.23 -36.94
C ILE A 85 18.02 21.18 -36.00
N SER A 86 18.78 20.15 -35.62
CA SER A 86 18.34 19.11 -34.68
C SER A 86 19.46 18.74 -33.73
N VAL A 87 19.10 18.56 -32.45
CA VAL A 87 19.92 17.96 -31.39
C VAL A 87 19.05 16.93 -30.69
N SER A 88 19.39 15.65 -30.79
CA SER A 88 18.61 14.54 -30.23
C SER A 88 19.54 13.53 -29.55
N LEU A 89 19.50 13.49 -28.23
CA LEU A 89 20.34 12.62 -27.38
C LEU A 89 19.52 11.81 -26.35
N PRO A 90 18.35 11.24 -26.70
CA PRO A 90 17.50 10.56 -25.72
C PRO A 90 18.21 9.36 -25.07
N ASN A 91 18.00 9.16 -23.78
CA ASN A 91 18.61 8.11 -22.95
C ASN A 91 20.16 8.16 -22.87
N THR A 92 20.79 9.24 -23.32
CA THR A 92 22.25 9.41 -23.23
C THR A 92 22.62 9.97 -21.87
N PHE A 93 23.34 9.24 -21.03
CA PHE A 93 23.73 9.71 -19.69
C PHE A 93 24.76 10.86 -19.75
N LEU A 94 24.26 12.10 -19.82
CA LEU A 94 25.06 13.34 -19.88
C LEU A 94 25.52 13.79 -18.48
N ASN A 95 24.68 13.55 -17.46
CA ASN A 95 24.97 13.84 -16.04
C ASN A 95 25.22 15.34 -15.75
N LEU A 96 24.44 16.24 -16.36
CA LEU A 96 24.68 17.69 -16.25
C LEU A 96 24.07 18.27 -14.96
N SER A 97 24.84 19.10 -14.25
CA SER A 97 24.36 19.86 -13.08
C SER A 97 23.41 21.02 -13.43
N SER A 98 23.42 21.47 -14.69
CA SER A 98 22.57 22.53 -15.23
C SER A 98 22.48 22.45 -16.76
N LEU A 99 21.42 23.00 -17.34
CA LEU A 99 21.28 23.17 -18.79
C LEU A 99 22.18 24.32 -19.30
N PRO A 100 23.08 24.10 -20.29
CA PRO A 100 23.98 25.14 -20.77
C PRO A 100 23.23 26.30 -21.45
N THR A 101 23.34 27.50 -20.88
CA THR A 101 22.76 28.72 -21.47
C THR A 101 23.26 28.99 -22.89
N GLY A 102 24.50 28.63 -23.20
CA GLY A 102 25.14 28.82 -24.50
C GLY A 102 24.43 28.12 -25.67
N LEU A 103 23.62 27.08 -25.41
CA LEU A 103 22.82 26.42 -26.45
C LEU A 103 21.82 27.38 -27.10
N SER A 104 21.34 28.43 -26.42
CA SER A 104 20.40 29.40 -27.01
C SER A 104 20.99 30.27 -28.13
N SER A 105 22.27 30.07 -28.49
CA SER A 105 22.88 30.64 -29.69
C SER A 105 22.59 29.85 -30.98
N LEU A 106 22.02 28.64 -30.89
CA LEU A 106 21.61 27.81 -32.03
C LEU A 106 20.33 28.35 -32.69
N SER A 107 20.45 29.51 -33.34
CA SER A 107 19.33 30.28 -33.94
C SER A 107 18.51 29.55 -35.00
N SER A 108 19.01 28.42 -35.53
CA SER A 108 18.37 27.61 -36.57
C SER A 108 17.72 26.33 -36.02
N LEU A 109 17.78 26.10 -34.70
CA LEU A 109 17.33 24.86 -34.06
C LEU A 109 15.80 24.68 -34.13
N GLN A 110 15.36 23.51 -34.60
CA GLN A 110 13.96 23.11 -34.73
C GLN A 110 13.57 21.96 -33.78
N LEU A 111 14.53 21.12 -33.40
CA LEU A 111 14.32 19.98 -32.50
C LEU A 111 15.41 19.97 -31.44
N LEU A 112 15.01 20.01 -30.16
CA LEU A 112 15.89 19.76 -29.01
C LEU A 112 15.28 18.62 -28.17
N ASN A 113 15.91 17.46 -28.18
CA ASN A 113 15.56 16.31 -27.36
C ASN A 113 16.76 15.91 -26.49
N LEU A 114 16.58 16.05 -25.18
CA LEU A 114 17.51 15.63 -24.12
C LEU A 114 16.77 14.77 -23.07
N SER A 115 15.79 13.95 -23.45
CA SER A 115 15.05 13.14 -22.48
C SER A 115 15.87 11.98 -21.91
N SER A 116 15.63 11.62 -20.65
CA SER A 116 16.35 10.55 -19.95
C SER A 116 17.87 10.73 -19.90
N THR A 117 18.38 11.97 -19.83
CA THR A 117 19.83 12.26 -19.92
C THR A 117 20.52 12.53 -18.57
N ASN A 118 19.76 12.44 -17.46
CA ASN A 118 20.16 12.80 -16.09
C ASN A 118 20.68 14.24 -15.95
N ILE A 119 19.92 15.20 -16.51
CA ILE A 119 20.17 16.63 -16.32
C ILE A 119 19.45 17.12 -15.06
N SER A 120 20.07 18.02 -14.30
CA SER A 120 19.49 18.71 -13.13
C SER A 120 19.57 20.23 -13.28
N GLY A 121 19.13 20.97 -12.26
CA GLY A 121 19.12 22.44 -12.26
C GLY A 121 17.95 23.06 -13.02
N LEU A 122 18.02 24.38 -13.27
CA LEU A 122 16.91 25.15 -13.85
C LEU A 122 16.82 25.01 -15.38
N ILE A 123 15.61 25.15 -15.92
CA ILE A 123 15.42 25.43 -17.35
C ILE A 123 15.85 26.89 -17.61
N PRO A 124 16.78 27.17 -18.55
CA PRO A 124 17.25 28.54 -18.78
C PRO A 124 16.19 29.41 -19.43
N ALA A 125 15.96 30.61 -18.91
CA ALA A 125 15.07 31.58 -19.54
C ALA A 125 15.53 31.99 -20.96
N SER A 126 16.83 31.87 -21.26
CA SER A 126 17.38 32.11 -22.60
C SER A 126 16.91 31.10 -23.66
N TYR A 127 16.37 29.95 -23.26
CA TYR A 127 15.79 28.98 -24.21
C TYR A 127 14.52 29.52 -24.90
N GLY A 128 13.93 30.61 -24.40
CA GLY A 128 12.92 31.38 -25.13
C GLY A 128 13.41 32.04 -26.43
N ALA A 129 14.72 32.06 -26.69
CA ALA A 129 15.31 32.64 -27.89
C ALA A 129 15.34 31.69 -29.12
N PHE A 130 14.95 30.42 -28.97
CA PHE A 130 14.91 29.45 -30.09
C PHE A 130 13.70 29.70 -31.03
N SER A 131 13.71 30.80 -31.78
CA SER A 131 12.56 31.24 -32.62
C SER A 131 12.01 30.20 -33.61
N HIS A 132 12.82 29.23 -34.03
CA HIS A 132 12.44 28.17 -34.98
C HIS A 132 12.07 26.82 -34.31
N LEU A 133 12.09 26.72 -32.97
CA LEU A 133 11.90 25.46 -32.26
C LEU A 133 10.47 24.93 -32.42
N ARG A 134 10.34 23.65 -32.82
CA ARG A 134 9.09 22.92 -32.99
C ARG A 134 8.90 21.83 -31.93
N LEU A 135 10.00 21.22 -31.46
CA LEU A 135 9.98 20.21 -30.40
C LEU A 135 11.03 20.56 -29.34
N LEU A 136 10.56 20.62 -28.09
CA LEU A 136 11.39 20.69 -26.88
C LEU A 136 11.03 19.50 -25.98
N ASP A 137 11.92 18.53 -25.89
CA ASP A 137 11.83 17.40 -24.98
C ASP A 137 12.98 17.44 -23.97
N LEU A 138 12.62 17.70 -22.73
CA LEU A 138 13.50 17.69 -21.56
C LEU A 138 13.03 16.66 -20.52
N SER A 139 12.16 15.72 -20.92
CA SER A 139 11.48 14.82 -20.00
C SER A 139 12.39 13.77 -19.36
N SER A 140 11.95 13.19 -18.25
CA SER A 140 12.66 12.12 -17.52
C SER A 140 14.06 12.54 -17.05
N ASN A 141 14.13 13.71 -16.41
CA ASN A 141 15.33 14.31 -15.86
C ASN A 141 15.11 14.74 -14.40
N SER A 142 16.08 15.44 -13.83
CA SER A 142 16.04 16.01 -12.47
C SER A 142 15.93 17.55 -12.47
N LEU A 143 15.39 18.16 -13.54
CA LEU A 143 15.26 19.62 -13.68
C LEU A 143 14.35 20.19 -12.61
N SER A 144 14.71 21.31 -12.01
CA SER A 144 14.02 21.91 -10.85
C SER A 144 13.63 23.37 -11.08
N GLY A 145 12.84 23.92 -10.17
CA GLY A 145 12.41 25.33 -10.20
C GLY A 145 11.28 25.61 -11.21
N PRO A 146 10.93 26.88 -11.42
CA PRO A 146 9.77 27.26 -12.23
C PRO A 146 10.00 27.07 -13.73
N ILE A 147 8.94 26.69 -14.44
CA ILE A 147 8.87 26.76 -15.90
C ILE A 147 9.07 28.23 -16.32
N PRO A 148 10.09 28.58 -17.13
CA PRO A 148 10.35 29.98 -17.45
C PRO A 148 9.23 30.60 -18.31
N PRO A 149 8.67 31.77 -17.93
CA PRO A 149 7.69 32.47 -18.76
C PRO A 149 8.16 32.77 -20.19
N GLY A 150 9.48 32.96 -20.37
CA GLY A 150 10.11 33.17 -21.67
C GLY A 150 9.98 32.00 -22.66
N LEU A 151 9.63 30.79 -22.21
CA LEU A 151 9.26 29.71 -23.13
C LEU A 151 8.00 30.06 -23.95
N GLY A 152 7.14 30.95 -23.45
CA GLY A 152 5.99 31.49 -24.19
C GLY A 152 6.34 32.32 -25.42
N SER A 153 7.61 32.66 -25.66
CA SER A 153 8.07 33.32 -26.88
C SER A 153 8.28 32.37 -28.06
N LEU A 154 8.22 31.05 -27.85
CA LEU A 154 8.50 30.01 -28.84
C LEU A 154 7.30 29.73 -29.76
N THR A 155 6.82 30.73 -30.49
CA THR A 155 5.57 30.64 -31.30
C THR A 155 5.55 29.51 -32.35
N SER A 156 6.72 29.02 -32.76
CA SER A 156 6.90 27.84 -33.64
C SER A 156 6.66 26.48 -32.96
N LEU A 157 6.54 26.44 -31.63
CA LEU A 157 6.59 25.20 -30.84
C LEU A 157 5.30 24.39 -30.95
N GLN A 158 5.44 23.11 -31.31
CA GLN A 158 4.36 22.14 -31.50
C GLN A 158 4.34 21.09 -30.39
N PHE A 159 5.50 20.72 -29.85
CA PHE A 159 5.65 19.67 -28.85
C PHE A 159 6.50 20.17 -27.67
N LEU A 160 5.93 20.14 -26.45
CA LEU A 160 6.61 20.51 -25.21
C LEU A 160 6.47 19.39 -24.17
N PHE A 161 7.56 18.64 -23.97
CA PHE A 161 7.66 17.56 -22.98
C PHE A 161 8.58 17.99 -21.84
N LEU A 162 7.97 18.36 -20.71
CA LEU A 162 8.64 18.71 -19.45
C LEU A 162 8.30 17.72 -18.32
N ASN A 163 7.44 16.74 -18.59
CA ASN A 163 7.03 15.69 -17.67
C ASN A 163 8.23 14.93 -17.08
N SER A 164 8.06 14.37 -15.87
CA SER A 164 9.10 13.56 -15.22
C SER A 164 10.33 14.40 -14.88
N ASN A 165 10.10 15.46 -14.11
CA ASN A 165 11.10 16.39 -13.61
C ASN A 165 10.64 16.87 -12.21
N ARG A 166 11.29 17.91 -11.69
CA ARG A 166 11.04 18.51 -10.37
C ARG A 166 10.62 19.97 -10.48
N LEU A 167 9.91 20.29 -11.56
CA LEU A 167 9.54 21.66 -11.87
C LEU A 167 8.48 22.12 -10.86
N THR A 168 8.77 23.21 -10.15
CA THR A 168 7.96 23.75 -9.06
C THR A 168 7.24 25.03 -9.47
N GLY A 169 6.35 25.54 -8.61
CA GLY A 169 5.66 26.80 -8.87
C GLY A 169 4.54 26.69 -9.90
N ARG A 170 4.05 27.84 -10.39
CA ARG A 170 2.84 27.89 -11.21
C ARG A 170 3.13 27.65 -12.69
N ILE A 171 2.19 27.00 -13.37
CA ILE A 171 2.16 26.92 -14.85
C ILE A 171 2.08 28.36 -15.40
N PRO A 172 3.02 28.83 -16.24
CA PRO A 172 3.00 30.21 -16.71
C PRO A 172 1.83 30.45 -17.69
N PRO A 173 0.99 31.50 -17.49
CA PRO A 173 -0.06 31.84 -18.45
C PRO A 173 0.52 32.24 -19.83
N HIS A 174 1.78 32.66 -19.87
CA HIS A 174 2.54 32.95 -21.09
C HIS A 174 2.66 31.76 -22.06
N LEU A 175 2.49 30.52 -21.59
CA LEU A 175 2.43 29.34 -22.47
C LEU A 175 1.21 29.38 -23.43
N ALA A 176 0.17 30.18 -23.13
CA ALA A 176 -0.96 30.42 -24.02
C ALA A 176 -0.60 31.14 -25.33
N ASN A 177 0.57 31.78 -25.41
CA ASN A 177 1.07 32.43 -26.61
C ASN A 177 1.58 31.43 -27.68
N LEU A 178 1.71 30.15 -27.32
CA LEU A 178 2.24 29.08 -28.17
C LEU A 178 1.16 28.57 -29.14
N SER A 179 0.68 29.42 -30.04
CA SER A 179 -0.44 29.12 -30.94
C SER A 179 -0.25 27.86 -31.82
N SER A 180 0.99 27.44 -32.07
CA SER A 180 1.34 26.21 -32.79
C SER A 180 1.28 24.92 -31.95
N LEU A 181 1.07 25.02 -30.63
CA LEU A 181 1.29 23.90 -29.69
C LEU A 181 0.21 22.82 -29.81
N GLN A 182 0.65 21.59 -30.08
CA GLN A 182 -0.18 20.39 -30.23
C GLN A 182 -0.09 19.47 -29.00
N VAL A 183 1.08 19.38 -28.36
CA VAL A 183 1.29 18.53 -27.18
C VAL A 183 1.95 19.32 -26.05
N LEU A 184 1.29 19.34 -24.90
CA LEU A 184 1.77 19.91 -23.64
C LEU A 184 1.78 18.82 -22.56
N CYS A 185 2.97 18.27 -22.28
CA CYS A 185 3.17 17.24 -21.27
C CYS A 185 3.98 17.80 -20.08
N LEU A 186 3.26 18.10 -19.00
CA LEU A 186 3.79 18.60 -17.72
C LEU A 186 3.63 17.56 -16.58
N GLN A 187 3.06 16.39 -16.88
CA GLN A 187 2.64 15.41 -15.88
C GLN A 187 3.79 14.91 -15.00
N ASP A 188 3.43 14.67 -13.75
CA ASP A 188 4.23 14.32 -12.59
C ASP A 188 5.54 15.12 -12.55
N ASN A 189 5.34 16.29 -11.95
CA ASN A 189 6.25 17.36 -11.56
C ASN A 189 5.70 17.90 -10.21
N LEU A 190 6.11 19.09 -9.79
CA LEU A 190 5.78 19.68 -8.49
C LEU A 190 5.11 21.05 -8.65
N LEU A 191 4.35 21.17 -9.74
CA LEU A 191 3.66 22.39 -10.12
C LEU A 191 2.52 22.65 -9.12
N ASN A 192 2.28 23.93 -8.83
CA ASN A 192 1.34 24.38 -7.82
C ASN A 192 0.48 25.57 -8.29
N GLY A 193 -0.51 25.93 -7.47
CA GLY A 193 -1.59 26.83 -7.92
C GLY A 193 -2.47 26.15 -8.96
N SER A 194 -3.19 26.93 -9.75
CA SER A 194 -4.19 26.42 -10.70
C SER A 194 -3.70 26.34 -12.14
N ILE A 195 -4.46 25.60 -12.97
CA ILE A 195 -4.31 25.64 -14.43
C ILE A 195 -4.72 27.04 -14.93
N PRO A 196 -3.89 27.74 -15.72
CA PRO A 196 -4.25 29.06 -16.25
C PRO A 196 -5.38 28.95 -17.29
N ALA A 197 -6.48 29.68 -17.07
CA ALA A 197 -7.59 29.77 -18.01
C ALA A 197 -7.18 30.23 -19.43
N GLN A 198 -6.07 30.97 -19.53
CA GLN A 198 -5.48 31.42 -20.79
C GLN A 198 -5.10 30.25 -21.71
N LEU A 199 -4.78 29.05 -21.18
CA LEU A 199 -4.46 27.88 -22.01
C LEU A 199 -5.61 27.46 -22.93
N GLY A 200 -6.84 27.91 -22.67
CA GLY A 200 -7.99 27.76 -23.58
C GLY A 200 -7.85 28.47 -24.94
N SER A 201 -6.85 29.33 -25.15
CA SER A 201 -6.57 29.94 -26.46
C SER A 201 -5.70 29.07 -27.39
N LEU A 202 -5.19 27.93 -26.91
CA LEU A 202 -4.30 27.05 -27.66
C LEU A 202 -5.07 26.15 -28.65
N SER A 203 -5.72 26.74 -29.66
CA SER A 203 -6.59 26.03 -30.60
C SER A 203 -5.95 24.86 -31.35
N SER A 204 -4.62 24.82 -31.47
CA SER A 204 -3.86 23.69 -32.03
C SER A 204 -3.72 22.47 -31.10
N LEU A 205 -4.08 22.59 -29.82
CA LEU A 205 -3.72 21.63 -28.77
C LEU A 205 -4.53 20.33 -28.86
N GLN A 206 -3.82 19.22 -29.05
CA GLN A 206 -4.37 17.86 -29.15
C GLN A 206 -4.19 17.08 -27.84
N GLN A 207 -3.12 17.31 -27.08
CA GLN A 207 -2.86 16.62 -25.83
C GLN A 207 -2.38 17.57 -24.74
N PHE A 208 -3.09 17.59 -23.61
CA PHE A 208 -2.69 18.28 -22.39
C PHE A 208 -2.65 17.30 -21.23
N ARG A 209 -1.46 17.06 -20.68
CA ARG A 209 -1.24 16.16 -19.54
C ARG A 209 -0.51 16.90 -18.42
N VAL A 210 -1.13 16.94 -17.25
CA VAL A 210 -0.69 17.70 -16.06
C VAL A 210 -0.90 16.92 -14.75
N GLY A 211 -1.38 15.68 -14.82
CA GLY A 211 -1.57 14.80 -13.67
C GLY A 211 -0.30 14.53 -12.86
N GLY A 212 -0.39 13.92 -11.69
CA GLY A 212 0.75 13.61 -10.81
C GLY A 212 1.41 14.83 -10.17
N ASN A 213 0.79 16.01 -10.26
CA ASN A 213 1.23 17.25 -9.62
C ASN A 213 0.36 17.51 -8.37
N LEU A 214 0.72 16.90 -7.23
CA LEU A 214 -0.10 16.88 -6.02
C LEU A 214 -0.53 18.28 -5.51
N HIS A 215 0.31 19.30 -5.71
CA HIS A 215 0.06 20.67 -5.25
C HIS A 215 -0.64 21.57 -6.30
N LEU A 216 -0.94 21.04 -7.48
CA LEU A 216 -1.78 21.71 -8.48
C LEU A 216 -3.24 21.64 -7.99
N THR A 217 -3.86 22.80 -7.80
CA THR A 217 -5.08 22.97 -7.00
C THR A 217 -6.05 23.98 -7.59
N GLY A 218 -7.32 23.91 -7.16
CA GLY A 218 -8.39 24.78 -7.65
C GLY A 218 -9.09 24.23 -8.90
N GLU A 219 -9.95 25.04 -9.49
CA GLU A 219 -10.92 24.58 -10.49
C GLU A 219 -10.31 24.31 -11.87
N ILE A 220 -10.90 23.34 -12.58
CA ILE A 220 -10.62 23.06 -13.99
C ILE A 220 -11.21 24.22 -14.84
N PRO A 221 -10.40 25.01 -15.58
CA PRO A 221 -10.93 26.19 -16.26
C PRO A 221 -11.92 25.82 -17.39
N PRO A 222 -13.14 26.39 -17.41
CA PRO A 222 -14.13 26.10 -18.45
C PRO A 222 -13.66 26.52 -19.86
N GLN A 223 -12.68 27.42 -19.95
CA GLN A 223 -12.03 27.83 -21.20
C GLN A 223 -11.27 26.68 -21.89
N LEU A 224 -10.89 25.61 -21.18
CA LEU A 224 -10.33 24.41 -21.81
C LEU A 224 -11.36 23.73 -22.73
N GLY A 225 -12.66 23.94 -22.52
CA GLY A 225 -13.74 23.52 -23.41
C GLY A 225 -13.80 24.26 -24.76
N LEU A 226 -12.87 25.19 -25.04
CA LEU A 226 -12.70 25.82 -26.35
C LEU A 226 -11.70 25.05 -27.25
N LEU A 227 -10.98 24.08 -26.69
CA LEU A 227 -9.90 23.35 -27.36
C LEU A 227 -10.45 22.21 -28.22
N THR A 228 -11.21 22.52 -29.27
CA THR A 228 -11.94 21.52 -30.08
C THR A 228 -11.08 20.43 -30.73
N ASN A 229 -9.76 20.64 -30.87
CA ASN A 229 -8.80 19.65 -31.36
C ASN A 229 -8.26 18.69 -30.27
N LEU A 230 -8.62 18.89 -28.99
CA LEU A 230 -8.08 18.16 -27.86
C LEU A 230 -8.58 16.70 -27.84
N THR A 231 -7.66 15.76 -28.06
CA THR A 231 -7.91 14.31 -28.02
C THR A 231 -7.64 13.70 -26.64
N THR A 232 -6.78 14.32 -25.84
CA THR A 232 -6.42 13.84 -24.49
C THR A 232 -6.33 14.97 -23.48
N PHE A 233 -7.12 14.89 -22.41
CA PHE A 233 -6.91 15.66 -21.18
C PHE A 233 -6.65 14.73 -20.01
N GLY A 234 -5.54 14.92 -19.30
CA GLY A 234 -5.15 14.08 -18.17
C GLY A 234 -4.58 14.88 -17.00
N ALA A 235 -5.36 15.03 -15.93
CA ALA A 235 -5.00 15.75 -14.71
C ALA A 235 -5.19 14.93 -13.42
N ALA A 236 -5.28 13.60 -13.55
CA ALA A 236 -5.34 12.65 -12.43
C ALA A 236 -4.16 12.77 -11.43
N ALA A 237 -4.35 12.36 -10.17
CA ALA A 237 -3.36 12.51 -9.09
C ALA A 237 -2.91 13.98 -8.88
N THR A 238 -3.88 14.88 -8.67
CA THR A 238 -3.68 16.31 -8.39
C THR A 238 -4.72 16.81 -7.37
N GLY A 239 -4.43 17.92 -6.69
CA GLY A 239 -5.39 18.60 -5.82
C GLY A 239 -6.44 19.46 -6.55
N LEU A 240 -6.69 19.21 -7.85
CA LEU A 240 -7.70 19.93 -8.62
C LEU A 240 -9.10 19.63 -8.06
N SER A 241 -9.91 20.68 -7.95
CA SER A 241 -11.22 20.66 -7.31
C SER A 241 -12.27 21.37 -8.17
N GLY A 242 -13.43 21.70 -7.59
CA GLY A 242 -14.56 22.25 -8.34
C GLY A 242 -15.31 21.19 -9.13
N VAL A 243 -16.20 21.64 -10.02
CA VAL A 243 -16.97 20.78 -10.92
C VAL A 243 -16.21 20.49 -12.22
N ILE A 244 -16.50 19.35 -12.85
CA ILE A 244 -16.09 19.11 -14.25
C ILE A 244 -16.85 20.11 -15.14
N PRO A 245 -16.19 20.93 -15.99
CA PRO A 245 -16.90 21.96 -16.73
C PRO A 245 -17.85 21.39 -17.81
N PRO A 246 -19.14 21.80 -17.85
CA PRO A 246 -20.07 21.41 -18.93
C PRO A 246 -19.57 21.78 -20.34
N THR A 247 -18.72 22.80 -20.45
CA THR A 247 -18.07 23.20 -21.71
C THR A 247 -17.18 22.10 -22.30
N PHE A 248 -16.83 21.06 -21.55
CA PHE A 248 -16.09 19.90 -22.07
C PHE A 248 -16.91 19.12 -23.11
N GLY A 249 -18.24 19.24 -23.14
CA GLY A 249 -19.09 18.67 -24.20
C GLY A 249 -18.82 19.23 -25.61
N ASN A 250 -18.10 20.36 -25.73
CA ASN A 250 -17.64 20.91 -27.00
C ASN A 250 -16.40 20.17 -27.56
N LEU A 251 -15.74 19.33 -26.76
CA LEU A 251 -14.50 18.65 -27.12
C LEU A 251 -14.78 17.40 -27.96
N ILE A 252 -15.37 17.59 -29.14
CA ILE A 252 -15.86 16.52 -30.02
C ILE A 252 -14.79 15.48 -30.41
N ASN A 253 -13.51 15.88 -30.44
CA ASN A 253 -12.37 15.02 -30.74
C ASN A 253 -11.76 14.31 -29.50
N LEU A 254 -12.28 14.54 -28.30
CA LEU A 254 -11.73 14.02 -27.05
C LEU A 254 -11.88 12.49 -26.97
N GLN A 255 -10.76 11.78 -26.96
CA GLN A 255 -10.69 10.31 -26.88
C GLN A 255 -10.41 9.82 -25.46
N THR A 256 -9.74 10.61 -24.63
CA THR A 256 -9.44 10.26 -23.23
C THR A 256 -9.59 11.46 -22.30
N LEU A 257 -10.45 11.30 -21.30
CA LEU A 257 -10.61 12.21 -20.17
C LEU A 257 -10.19 11.47 -18.88
N ALA A 258 -9.06 11.87 -18.30
CA ALA A 258 -8.48 11.24 -17.11
C ALA A 258 -8.38 12.23 -15.94
N LEU A 259 -9.37 12.16 -15.05
CA LEU A 259 -9.53 12.96 -13.83
C LEU A 259 -9.84 12.01 -12.67
N TYR A 260 -8.85 11.23 -12.25
CA TYR A 260 -8.97 10.26 -11.14
C TYR A 260 -7.94 10.55 -10.04
N ASP A 261 -8.20 10.16 -8.79
CA ASP A 261 -7.31 10.49 -7.65
C ASP A 261 -7.18 12.04 -7.51
N THR A 262 -8.32 12.75 -7.51
CA THR A 262 -8.39 14.24 -7.38
C THR A 262 -9.51 14.71 -6.45
N GLU A 263 -9.63 16.03 -6.27
CA GLU A 263 -10.57 16.68 -5.34
C GLU A 263 -11.84 17.24 -6.03
N VAL A 264 -12.10 16.86 -7.29
CA VAL A 264 -13.29 17.31 -8.04
C VAL A 264 -14.59 16.74 -7.46
N PHE A 265 -15.67 17.54 -7.52
CA PHE A 265 -16.96 17.24 -6.90
C PHE A 265 -18.15 17.61 -7.78
N GLY A 266 -19.35 17.22 -7.35
CA GLY A 266 -20.59 17.52 -8.06
C GLY A 266 -20.92 16.51 -9.17
N PRO A 267 -21.93 16.80 -10.01
CA PRO A 267 -22.39 15.87 -11.03
C PRO A 267 -21.39 15.69 -12.17
N VAL A 268 -21.37 14.46 -12.71
CA VAL A 268 -20.82 14.20 -14.05
C VAL A 268 -21.67 14.98 -15.07
N PRO A 269 -21.09 15.88 -15.90
CA PRO A 269 -21.89 16.70 -16.80
C PRO A 269 -22.56 15.87 -17.91
N PRO A 270 -23.88 15.99 -18.14
CA PRO A 270 -24.57 15.30 -19.24
C PRO A 270 -24.03 15.71 -20.62
N GLU A 271 -23.42 16.89 -20.73
CA GLU A 271 -22.76 17.40 -21.93
C GLU A 271 -21.58 16.54 -22.39
N LEU A 272 -20.96 15.75 -21.50
CA LEU A 272 -19.92 14.79 -21.89
C LEU A 272 -20.44 13.75 -22.89
N GLY A 273 -21.75 13.47 -22.91
CA GLY A 273 -22.41 12.63 -23.92
C GLY A 273 -22.35 13.18 -25.36
N SER A 274 -21.84 14.41 -25.57
CA SER A 274 -21.58 15.00 -26.88
C SER A 274 -20.16 14.72 -27.42
N CYS A 275 -19.27 14.16 -26.61
CA CYS A 275 -17.87 13.87 -26.99
C CYS A 275 -17.79 12.59 -27.86
N SER A 276 -18.21 12.66 -29.12
CA SER A 276 -18.42 11.48 -29.98
C SER A 276 -17.20 10.57 -30.19
N GLU A 277 -15.97 11.08 -30.03
CA GLU A 277 -14.73 10.29 -30.11
C GLU A 277 -14.29 9.64 -28.79
N LEU A 278 -15.01 9.84 -27.68
CA LEU A 278 -14.56 9.44 -26.34
C LEU A 278 -14.50 7.92 -26.18
N ARG A 279 -13.31 7.41 -25.83
CA ARG A 279 -13.00 5.99 -25.61
C ARG A 279 -12.85 5.68 -24.13
N ASN A 280 -12.14 6.57 -23.43
CA ASN A 280 -11.73 6.39 -22.05
C ASN A 280 -12.27 7.53 -21.18
N LEU A 281 -13.15 7.22 -20.24
CA LEU A 281 -13.65 8.17 -19.25
C LEU A 281 -13.28 7.66 -17.84
N TYR A 282 -12.22 8.24 -17.27
CA TYR A 282 -11.69 7.86 -15.96
C TYR A 282 -11.95 8.99 -14.96
N LEU A 283 -13.02 8.83 -14.18
CA LEU A 283 -13.47 9.77 -13.14
C LEU A 283 -13.52 9.12 -11.74
N HIS A 284 -12.79 8.01 -11.55
CA HIS A 284 -12.79 7.23 -10.31
C HIS A 284 -11.95 7.89 -9.20
N MET A 285 -12.22 7.57 -7.93
CA MET A 285 -11.53 8.14 -6.76
C MET A 285 -11.54 9.68 -6.75
N ASN A 286 -12.75 10.26 -6.65
CA ASN A 286 -12.97 11.69 -6.46
C ASN A 286 -14.14 11.91 -5.46
N LYS A 287 -14.85 13.05 -5.56
CA LYS A 287 -16.00 13.43 -4.73
C LYS A 287 -17.24 13.72 -5.58
N LEU A 288 -17.38 13.04 -6.71
CA LEU A 288 -18.50 13.25 -7.62
C LEU A 288 -19.80 12.76 -6.97
N THR A 289 -20.89 13.47 -7.24
CA THR A 289 -22.21 13.27 -6.62
C THR A 289 -23.33 13.29 -7.65
N GLY A 290 -24.56 12.93 -7.25
CA GLY A 290 -25.70 12.88 -8.16
C GLY A 290 -25.62 11.69 -9.14
N THR A 291 -26.47 11.69 -10.16
CA THR A 291 -26.70 10.49 -10.99
C THR A 291 -25.71 10.35 -12.15
N ILE A 292 -25.43 9.11 -12.55
CA ILE A 292 -24.78 8.83 -13.85
C ILE A 292 -25.69 9.37 -14.97
N PRO A 293 -25.21 10.25 -15.88
CA PRO A 293 -26.07 10.82 -16.91
C PRO A 293 -26.46 9.82 -18.00
N PRO A 294 -27.76 9.62 -18.32
CA PRO A 294 -28.20 8.80 -19.45
C PRO A 294 -27.60 9.23 -20.80
N GLN A 295 -27.20 10.50 -20.92
CA GLN A 295 -26.56 11.06 -22.11
C GLN A 295 -25.20 10.40 -22.43
N LEU A 296 -24.53 9.77 -21.45
CA LEU A 296 -23.32 8.96 -21.71
C LEU A 296 -23.61 7.76 -22.63
N GLY A 297 -24.86 7.28 -22.68
CA GLY A 297 -25.31 6.25 -23.63
C GLY A 297 -25.16 6.62 -25.12
N LYS A 298 -24.89 7.90 -25.44
CA LYS A 298 -24.61 8.35 -26.82
C LYS A 298 -23.20 7.99 -27.29
N LEU A 299 -22.29 7.64 -26.39
CA LEU A 299 -20.86 7.49 -26.65
C LEU A 299 -20.52 6.16 -27.34
N GLN A 300 -20.85 6.03 -28.62
CA GLN A 300 -20.65 4.78 -29.40
C GLN A 300 -19.22 4.24 -29.40
N LYS A 301 -18.21 5.08 -29.14
CA LYS A 301 -16.79 4.73 -29.12
C LYS A 301 -16.22 4.46 -27.73
N VAL A 302 -17.01 4.57 -26.65
CA VAL A 302 -16.51 4.35 -25.28
C VAL A 302 -16.17 2.87 -25.07
N THR A 303 -14.94 2.60 -24.63
CA THR A 303 -14.42 1.26 -24.32
C THR A 303 -14.24 1.05 -22.82
N SER A 304 -13.99 2.12 -22.06
CA SER A 304 -13.76 2.06 -20.62
C SER A 304 -14.40 3.24 -19.90
N LEU A 305 -15.35 2.93 -19.02
CA LEU A 305 -16.07 3.88 -18.16
C LEU A 305 -15.79 3.53 -16.69
N LEU A 306 -14.91 4.30 -16.04
CA LEU A 306 -14.45 4.07 -14.67
C LEU A 306 -14.90 5.25 -13.78
N LEU A 307 -15.94 5.01 -12.97
CA LEU A 307 -16.57 5.98 -12.07
C LEU A 307 -16.49 5.56 -10.58
N TRP A 308 -15.79 4.47 -10.28
CA TRP A 308 -15.72 3.85 -8.95
C TRP A 308 -15.10 4.75 -7.87
N GLY A 309 -15.48 4.57 -6.60
CA GLY A 309 -14.97 5.37 -5.48
C GLY A 309 -15.39 6.84 -5.56
N ASN A 310 -16.70 7.08 -5.57
CA ASN A 310 -17.34 8.39 -5.54
C ASN A 310 -18.62 8.33 -4.65
N SER A 311 -19.46 9.37 -4.67
CA SER A 311 -20.79 9.41 -4.03
C SER A 311 -21.90 9.57 -5.09
N LEU A 312 -21.80 8.83 -6.20
CA LEU A 312 -22.82 8.83 -7.26
C LEU A 312 -24.07 8.08 -6.78
N THR A 313 -25.25 8.65 -7.05
CA THR A 313 -26.55 8.18 -6.56
C THR A 313 -27.53 7.83 -7.69
N GLY A 314 -28.70 7.31 -7.35
CA GLY A 314 -29.73 6.94 -8.33
C GLY A 314 -29.40 5.67 -9.13
N THR A 315 -30.10 5.46 -10.24
CA THR A 315 -30.03 4.22 -11.03
C THR A 315 -28.87 4.21 -12.03
N ILE A 316 -28.44 3.01 -12.42
CA ILE A 316 -27.59 2.80 -13.59
C ILE A 316 -28.45 3.01 -14.85
N PRO A 317 -28.13 3.97 -15.75
CA PRO A 317 -28.97 4.24 -16.92
C PRO A 317 -28.99 3.09 -17.92
N ALA A 318 -30.19 2.67 -18.34
CA ALA A 318 -30.35 1.63 -19.36
C ALA A 318 -29.75 2.06 -20.72
N GLU A 319 -29.66 3.37 -20.97
CA GLU A 319 -29.04 3.96 -22.15
C GLU A 319 -27.55 3.62 -22.30
N LEU A 320 -26.84 3.24 -21.24
CA LEU A 320 -25.47 2.73 -21.33
C LEU A 320 -25.38 1.45 -22.18
N SER A 321 -26.47 0.71 -22.36
CA SER A 321 -26.55 -0.43 -23.29
C SER A 321 -26.36 -0.06 -24.76
N ASN A 322 -26.52 1.23 -25.11
CA ASN A 322 -26.24 1.71 -26.46
C ASN A 322 -24.74 1.90 -26.72
N CYS A 323 -23.88 1.87 -25.69
CA CYS A 323 -22.42 2.00 -25.83
C CYS A 323 -21.79 0.71 -26.38
N SER A 324 -22.07 0.40 -27.64
CA SER A 324 -21.73 -0.87 -28.30
C SER A 324 -20.25 -1.27 -28.32
N SER A 325 -19.33 -0.35 -28.00
CA SER A 325 -17.88 -0.60 -27.85
C SER A 325 -17.41 -0.85 -26.41
N LEU A 326 -18.31 -0.83 -25.41
CA LEU A 326 -17.95 -0.80 -23.98
C LEU A 326 -17.43 -2.17 -23.48
N VAL A 327 -16.14 -2.21 -23.13
CA VAL A 327 -15.43 -3.40 -22.66
C VAL A 327 -15.37 -3.46 -21.12
N ILE A 328 -15.20 -2.31 -20.46
CA ILE A 328 -15.10 -2.19 -19.00
C ILE A 328 -16.07 -1.14 -18.48
N LEU A 329 -17.02 -1.56 -17.63
CA LEU A 329 -17.89 -0.69 -16.85
C LEU A 329 -17.62 -0.93 -15.35
N ASP A 330 -17.05 0.07 -14.68
CA ASP A 330 -16.77 0.02 -13.24
C ASP A 330 -17.36 1.25 -12.53
N VAL A 331 -18.37 1.00 -11.71
CA VAL A 331 -19.08 2.00 -10.89
C VAL A 331 -19.07 1.65 -9.40
N SER A 332 -18.14 0.79 -9.00
CA SER A 332 -18.06 0.22 -7.65
C SER A 332 -17.79 1.25 -6.55
N THR A 333 -18.15 1.00 -5.28
CA THR A 333 -17.99 1.93 -4.15
C THR A 333 -18.62 3.30 -4.48
N ASN A 334 -19.95 3.31 -4.52
CA ASN A 334 -20.82 4.46 -4.77
C ASN A 334 -22.14 4.30 -3.97
N GLU A 335 -23.10 5.20 -4.20
CA GLU A 335 -24.43 5.22 -3.54
C GLU A 335 -25.54 4.91 -4.57
N LEU A 336 -25.24 4.13 -5.62
CA LEU A 336 -26.19 3.77 -6.69
C LEU A 336 -27.25 2.80 -6.16
N SER A 337 -28.47 2.92 -6.67
CA SER A 337 -29.66 2.24 -6.14
C SER A 337 -30.67 1.89 -7.23
N GLY A 338 -31.66 1.07 -6.88
CA GLY A 338 -32.60 0.50 -7.85
C GLY A 338 -32.04 -0.71 -8.57
N GLU A 339 -32.74 -1.21 -9.58
CA GLU A 339 -32.44 -2.49 -10.22
C GLU A 339 -31.30 -2.38 -11.25
N ILE A 340 -30.57 -3.49 -11.45
CA ILE A 340 -29.60 -3.60 -12.55
C ILE A 340 -30.38 -3.62 -13.87
N ALA A 341 -30.11 -2.66 -14.76
CA ALA A 341 -30.81 -2.56 -16.04
C ALA A 341 -30.54 -3.78 -16.93
N ALA A 342 -31.58 -4.58 -17.22
CA ALA A 342 -31.49 -5.78 -18.05
C ALA A 342 -30.95 -5.51 -19.47
N ASP A 343 -31.15 -4.29 -19.98
CA ASP A 343 -30.62 -3.83 -21.26
C ASP A 343 -29.08 -3.87 -21.34
N LEU A 344 -28.35 -3.84 -20.22
CA LEU A 344 -26.89 -4.02 -20.22
C LEU A 344 -26.46 -5.35 -20.87
N GLY A 345 -27.35 -6.34 -20.91
CA GLY A 345 -27.19 -7.59 -21.66
C GLY A 345 -27.01 -7.44 -23.18
N LYS A 346 -27.18 -6.24 -23.75
CA LYS A 346 -26.89 -5.95 -25.17
C LYS A 346 -25.39 -5.73 -25.44
N LEU A 347 -24.57 -5.55 -24.40
CA LEU A 347 -23.16 -5.21 -24.50
C LEU A 347 -22.31 -6.46 -24.76
N MET A 348 -22.42 -7.03 -25.96
CA MET A 348 -21.78 -8.30 -26.36
C MET A 348 -20.25 -8.33 -26.16
N VAL A 349 -19.59 -7.17 -26.19
CA VAL A 349 -18.13 -6.99 -26.03
C VAL A 349 -17.69 -6.63 -24.60
N LEU A 350 -18.62 -6.58 -23.64
CA LEU A 350 -18.33 -6.27 -22.24
C LEU A 350 -17.54 -7.43 -21.62
N GLU A 351 -16.29 -7.18 -21.25
CA GLU A 351 -15.42 -8.14 -20.56
C GLU A 351 -15.50 -8.00 -19.04
N GLN A 352 -15.79 -6.80 -18.52
CA GLN A 352 -15.77 -6.50 -17.08
C GLN A 352 -16.97 -5.62 -16.68
N LEU A 353 -17.79 -6.13 -15.76
CA LEU A 353 -18.91 -5.42 -15.15
C LEU A 353 -18.76 -5.43 -13.63
N HIS A 354 -18.38 -4.28 -13.06
CA HIS A 354 -18.17 -4.11 -11.62
C HIS A 354 -19.17 -3.08 -11.06
N LEU A 355 -20.09 -3.57 -10.24
CA LEU A 355 -21.17 -2.81 -9.60
C LEU A 355 -21.08 -2.87 -8.05
N SER A 356 -19.96 -3.34 -7.52
CA SER A 356 -19.81 -3.75 -6.13
C SER A 356 -19.90 -2.57 -5.15
N ASP A 357 -20.24 -2.82 -3.89
CA ASP A 357 -20.24 -1.80 -2.83
C ASP A 357 -21.16 -0.61 -3.17
N ASN A 358 -22.45 -0.92 -3.32
CA ASN A 358 -23.52 0.00 -3.72
C ASN A 358 -24.85 -0.39 -3.01
N ALA A 359 -25.95 0.28 -3.35
CA ALA A 359 -27.30 0.03 -2.82
C ALA A 359 -28.28 -0.52 -3.87
N LEU A 360 -27.79 -1.29 -4.86
CA LEU A 360 -28.60 -1.85 -5.94
C LEU A 360 -29.55 -2.94 -5.42
N THR A 361 -30.78 -2.96 -5.94
CA THR A 361 -31.90 -3.81 -5.50
C THR A 361 -32.44 -4.65 -6.67
N GLY A 362 -33.62 -5.26 -6.50
CA GLY A 362 -34.24 -6.10 -7.53
C GLY A 362 -33.63 -7.49 -7.59
N SER A 363 -33.68 -8.10 -8.77
CA SER A 363 -33.06 -9.40 -9.06
C SER A 363 -31.95 -9.28 -10.10
N ILE A 364 -31.05 -10.26 -10.17
CA ILE A 364 -30.01 -10.29 -11.20
C ILE A 364 -30.69 -10.56 -12.56
N PRO A 365 -30.64 -9.63 -13.53
CA PRO A 365 -31.27 -9.86 -14.82
C PRO A 365 -30.51 -10.93 -15.60
N TRP A 366 -31.21 -12.00 -15.97
CA TRP A 366 -30.63 -13.13 -16.70
C TRP A 366 -29.99 -12.71 -18.03
N GLN A 367 -30.46 -11.60 -18.61
CA GLN A 367 -29.98 -11.01 -19.85
C GLN A 367 -28.49 -10.63 -19.81
N LEU A 368 -27.87 -10.44 -18.63
CA LEU A 368 -26.41 -10.27 -18.52
C LEU A 368 -25.61 -11.46 -19.07
N SER A 369 -26.23 -12.65 -19.12
CA SER A 369 -25.66 -13.85 -19.73
C SER A 369 -25.47 -13.73 -21.24
N ASN A 370 -26.14 -12.77 -21.89
CA ASN A 370 -25.96 -12.47 -23.30
C ASN A 370 -24.64 -11.73 -23.58
N CYS A 371 -24.00 -11.12 -22.56
CA CYS A 371 -22.69 -10.49 -22.69
C CYS A 371 -21.60 -11.58 -22.86
N SER A 372 -21.53 -12.18 -24.05
CA SER A 372 -20.77 -13.42 -24.30
C SER A 372 -19.27 -13.32 -24.02
N SER A 373 -18.72 -12.11 -23.98
CA SER A 373 -17.30 -11.83 -23.71
C SER A 373 -16.97 -11.66 -22.22
N LEU A 374 -17.96 -11.72 -21.32
CA LEU A 374 -17.81 -11.33 -19.92
C LEU A 374 -16.86 -12.26 -19.15
N THR A 375 -15.75 -11.69 -18.66
CA THR A 375 -14.70 -12.36 -17.88
C THR A 375 -14.83 -12.10 -16.38
N ALA A 376 -15.31 -10.92 -15.99
CA ALA A 376 -15.51 -10.55 -14.58
C ALA A 376 -16.91 -9.93 -14.39
N LEU A 377 -17.66 -10.51 -13.46
CA LEU A 377 -18.95 -9.99 -13.01
C LEU A 377 -18.94 -9.86 -11.49
N GLN A 378 -18.85 -8.61 -11.01
CA GLN A 378 -18.73 -8.27 -9.60
C GLN A 378 -19.95 -7.48 -9.16
N LEU A 379 -20.75 -8.09 -8.28
CA LEU A 379 -22.07 -7.65 -7.80
C LEU A 379 -22.17 -7.68 -6.25
N ASP A 380 -21.04 -7.88 -5.56
CA ASP A 380 -20.97 -7.98 -4.10
C ASP A 380 -21.30 -6.67 -3.37
N LYS A 381 -21.56 -6.76 -2.06
CA LYS A 381 -21.93 -5.64 -1.17
C LYS A 381 -23.06 -4.79 -1.76
N ASN A 382 -24.21 -5.40 -1.99
CA ASN A 382 -25.40 -4.75 -2.54
C ASN A 382 -26.67 -5.27 -1.84
N GLN A 383 -27.86 -4.89 -2.33
CA GLN A 383 -29.16 -5.31 -1.80
C GLN A 383 -29.93 -6.20 -2.78
N LEU A 384 -29.21 -6.92 -3.66
CA LEU A 384 -29.79 -7.79 -4.69
C LEU A 384 -30.53 -8.98 -4.06
N SER A 385 -31.55 -9.48 -4.75
CA SER A 385 -32.49 -10.49 -4.25
C SER A 385 -32.93 -11.47 -5.35
N GLY A 386 -33.85 -12.38 -5.03
CA GLY A 386 -34.29 -13.42 -5.97
C GLY A 386 -33.19 -14.47 -6.24
N PRO A 387 -33.41 -15.38 -7.21
CA PRO A 387 -32.46 -16.45 -7.54
C PRO A 387 -31.29 -15.99 -8.41
N ILE A 388 -30.18 -16.73 -8.34
CA ILE A 388 -29.12 -16.66 -9.37
C ILE A 388 -29.69 -17.24 -10.69
N PRO A 389 -29.68 -16.50 -11.81
CA PRO A 389 -30.12 -17.03 -13.10
C PRO A 389 -29.22 -18.18 -13.55
N TRP A 390 -29.82 -19.30 -13.97
CA TRP A 390 -29.03 -20.45 -14.43
C TRP A 390 -28.26 -20.15 -15.74
N GLN A 391 -28.74 -19.19 -16.52
CA GLN A 391 -28.10 -18.73 -17.76
C GLN A 391 -26.70 -18.13 -17.53
N VAL A 392 -26.33 -17.74 -16.30
CA VAL A 392 -24.95 -17.31 -16.00
C VAL A 392 -23.93 -18.42 -16.34
N GLY A 393 -24.34 -19.70 -16.30
CA GLY A 393 -23.57 -20.85 -16.77
C GLY A 393 -23.28 -20.91 -18.28
N GLU A 394 -23.90 -20.04 -19.08
CA GLU A 394 -23.66 -19.94 -20.53
C GLU A 394 -22.41 -19.10 -20.83
N LEU A 395 -22.00 -18.21 -19.91
CA LEU A 395 -20.81 -17.36 -20.02
C LEU A 395 -19.51 -18.18 -19.98
N LYS A 396 -18.94 -18.49 -21.14
CA LYS A 396 -17.78 -19.40 -21.26
C LYS A 396 -16.47 -18.81 -20.79
N TYR A 397 -16.30 -17.50 -20.95
CA TYR A 397 -15.08 -16.78 -20.59
C TYR A 397 -15.08 -16.22 -19.16
N LEU A 398 -16.15 -16.46 -18.38
CA LEU A 398 -16.30 -15.96 -17.02
C LEU A 398 -15.25 -16.58 -16.09
N GLN A 399 -14.32 -15.76 -15.61
CA GLN A 399 -13.20 -16.11 -14.72
C GLN A 399 -13.53 -15.80 -13.25
N SER A 400 -14.24 -14.70 -12.98
CA SER A 400 -14.69 -14.32 -11.63
C SER A 400 -16.17 -13.98 -11.59
N PHE A 401 -16.88 -14.59 -10.64
CA PHE A 401 -18.25 -14.20 -10.27
C PHE A 401 -18.31 -13.95 -8.76
N PHE A 402 -18.48 -12.68 -8.39
CA PHE A 402 -18.61 -12.25 -6.99
C PHE A 402 -20.01 -11.66 -6.78
N LEU A 403 -20.71 -12.20 -5.79
CA LEU A 403 -22.10 -11.84 -5.42
C LEU A 403 -22.25 -11.67 -3.91
N TRP A 404 -21.14 -11.68 -3.17
CA TRP A 404 -21.16 -11.83 -1.72
C TRP A 404 -21.76 -10.62 -0.98
N GLY A 405 -22.37 -10.83 0.18
CA GLY A 405 -22.98 -9.74 0.95
C GLY A 405 -24.19 -9.12 0.23
N ASN A 406 -25.18 -9.96 -0.09
CA ASN A 406 -26.44 -9.59 -0.73
C ASN A 406 -27.63 -10.31 -0.04
N SER A 407 -28.83 -10.25 -0.64
CA SER A 407 -30.03 -10.98 -0.21
C SER A 407 -30.51 -12.02 -1.25
N VAL A 408 -29.61 -12.51 -2.11
CA VAL A 408 -29.93 -13.49 -3.16
C VAL A 408 -30.30 -14.83 -2.53
N SER A 409 -31.35 -15.47 -3.05
CA SER A 409 -31.96 -16.68 -2.51
C SER A 409 -32.03 -17.80 -3.55
N GLY A 410 -32.74 -18.90 -3.25
CA GLY A 410 -32.80 -20.07 -4.11
C GLY A 410 -31.50 -20.87 -4.11
N THR A 411 -31.34 -21.76 -5.10
CA THR A 411 -30.21 -22.70 -5.16
C THR A 411 -29.07 -22.19 -6.02
N ILE A 412 -27.84 -22.65 -5.73
CA ILE A 412 -26.69 -22.48 -6.63
C ILE A 412 -26.97 -23.26 -7.94
N PRO A 413 -26.94 -22.64 -9.14
CA PRO A 413 -27.17 -23.36 -10.39
C PRO A 413 -26.06 -24.34 -10.74
N ALA A 414 -26.43 -25.60 -11.04
CA ALA A 414 -25.51 -26.61 -11.57
C ALA A 414 -24.84 -26.20 -12.90
N SER A 415 -25.48 -25.30 -13.65
CA SER A 415 -24.96 -24.72 -14.89
C SER A 415 -23.64 -23.96 -14.71
N PHE A 416 -23.23 -23.57 -13.50
CA PHE A 416 -21.87 -23.04 -13.28
C PHE A 416 -20.76 -24.02 -13.70
N GLY A 417 -21.00 -25.33 -13.71
CA GLY A 417 -20.06 -26.32 -14.26
C GLY A 417 -19.79 -26.16 -15.78
N ASN A 418 -20.59 -25.35 -16.47
CA ASN A 418 -20.41 -25.03 -17.89
C ASN A 418 -19.57 -23.76 -18.14
N CYS A 419 -19.15 -23.03 -17.09
CA CYS A 419 -18.23 -21.89 -17.17
C CYS A 419 -16.77 -22.37 -17.08
N THR A 420 -16.23 -22.89 -18.19
CA THR A 420 -14.94 -23.60 -18.21
C THR A 420 -13.73 -22.76 -17.78
N GLU A 421 -13.81 -21.43 -17.90
CA GLU A 421 -12.77 -20.49 -17.48
C GLU A 421 -12.85 -20.05 -16.01
N LEU A 422 -13.89 -20.46 -15.27
CA LEU A 422 -14.17 -19.96 -13.93
C LEU A 422 -13.05 -20.33 -12.94
N TYR A 423 -12.39 -19.30 -12.41
CA TYR A 423 -11.27 -19.37 -11.49
C TYR A 423 -11.69 -19.05 -10.04
N ALA A 424 -12.62 -18.12 -9.85
CA ALA A 424 -13.11 -17.73 -8.53
C ALA A 424 -14.62 -17.52 -8.48
N LEU A 425 -15.27 -18.19 -7.54
CA LEU A 425 -16.70 -18.07 -7.24
C LEU A 425 -16.88 -17.66 -5.78
N ASP A 426 -17.47 -16.49 -5.54
CA ASP A 426 -17.85 -16.04 -4.19
C ASP A 426 -19.33 -15.64 -4.11
N LEU A 427 -20.10 -16.46 -3.40
CA LEU A 427 -21.53 -16.29 -3.15
C LEU A 427 -21.83 -16.08 -1.64
N SER A 428 -20.80 -15.78 -0.85
CA SER A 428 -20.89 -15.75 0.62
C SER A 428 -21.87 -14.68 1.12
N ARG A 429 -22.43 -14.82 2.33
CA ARG A 429 -23.32 -13.84 2.98
C ARG A 429 -24.53 -13.51 2.10
N ASN A 430 -25.34 -14.54 1.85
CA ASN A 430 -26.57 -14.50 1.06
C ASN A 430 -27.64 -15.38 1.74
N LYS A 431 -28.74 -15.65 1.04
CA LYS A 431 -29.89 -16.47 1.49
C LYS A 431 -30.01 -17.75 0.63
N LEU A 432 -28.89 -18.26 0.10
CA LEU A 432 -28.88 -19.42 -0.78
C LEU A 432 -29.19 -20.71 0.00
N THR A 433 -29.90 -21.63 -0.65
CA THR A 433 -30.39 -22.89 -0.08
C THR A 433 -30.11 -24.08 -1.02
N GLY A 434 -30.50 -25.28 -0.60
CA GLY A 434 -30.26 -26.50 -1.37
C GLY A 434 -28.83 -27.01 -1.27
N ILE A 435 -28.47 -27.96 -2.13
CA ILE A 435 -27.16 -28.62 -2.14
C ILE A 435 -26.12 -27.83 -2.94
N ILE A 436 -24.84 -28.09 -2.68
CA ILE A 436 -23.73 -27.64 -3.54
C ILE A 436 -23.70 -28.55 -4.79
N PRO A 437 -23.84 -28.03 -6.03
CA PRO A 437 -23.83 -28.83 -7.25
C PRO A 437 -22.51 -29.59 -7.47
N GLU A 438 -22.58 -30.83 -7.97
CA GLU A 438 -21.38 -31.63 -8.27
C GLU A 438 -20.60 -31.09 -9.49
N GLU A 439 -21.32 -30.44 -10.41
CA GLU A 439 -20.85 -29.96 -11.71
C GLU A 439 -19.78 -28.88 -11.56
N ILE A 440 -19.89 -28.04 -10.53
CA ILE A 440 -18.91 -26.99 -10.20
C ILE A 440 -17.54 -27.59 -9.92
N PHE A 441 -17.47 -28.75 -9.27
CA PHE A 441 -16.21 -29.45 -9.02
C PHE A 441 -15.69 -30.22 -10.25
N GLY A 442 -16.44 -30.24 -11.36
CA GLY A 442 -15.94 -30.69 -12.66
C GLY A 442 -14.91 -29.73 -13.28
N LEU A 443 -14.96 -28.44 -12.92
CA LEU A 443 -14.13 -27.37 -13.48
C LEU A 443 -12.62 -27.59 -13.25
N LYS A 444 -11.80 -27.06 -14.17
CA LYS A 444 -10.33 -27.31 -14.21
C LYS A 444 -9.47 -26.08 -13.94
N LYS A 445 -10.08 -24.90 -13.84
CA LYS A 445 -9.44 -23.64 -13.47
C LYS A 445 -9.90 -23.10 -12.11
N LEU A 446 -10.96 -23.68 -11.54
CA LEU A 446 -11.59 -23.21 -10.32
C LEU A 446 -10.66 -23.38 -9.13
N SER A 447 -10.22 -22.25 -8.57
CA SER A 447 -9.23 -22.16 -7.49
C SER A 447 -9.85 -21.69 -6.17
N LYS A 448 -10.93 -20.90 -6.23
CA LYS A 448 -11.65 -20.40 -5.05
C LYS A 448 -13.14 -20.74 -5.12
N VAL A 449 -13.65 -21.39 -4.09
CA VAL A 449 -15.08 -21.60 -3.83
C VAL A 449 -15.40 -21.07 -2.44
N LEU A 450 -16.14 -19.97 -2.40
CA LEU A 450 -16.46 -19.22 -1.19
C LEU A 450 -17.99 -19.11 -1.09
N LEU A 451 -18.58 -19.84 -0.15
CA LEU A 451 -20.04 -19.99 0.00
C LEU A 451 -20.51 -19.69 1.44
N LEU A 452 -19.68 -19.02 2.24
CA LEU A 452 -19.92 -18.88 3.68
C LEU A 452 -21.20 -18.10 3.99
N GLY A 453 -21.84 -18.31 5.14
CA GLY A 453 -22.94 -17.44 5.58
C GLY A 453 -24.15 -17.54 4.66
N ASN A 454 -24.67 -18.75 4.50
CA ASN A 454 -25.83 -19.07 3.67
C ASN A 454 -26.73 -20.08 4.42
N SER A 455 -27.63 -20.77 3.72
CA SER A 455 -28.47 -21.84 4.26
C SER A 455 -28.42 -23.09 3.37
N LEU A 456 -27.23 -23.40 2.87
CA LEU A 456 -26.94 -24.60 2.08
C LEU A 456 -27.05 -25.85 2.97
N ILE A 457 -27.55 -26.94 2.39
CA ILE A 457 -27.87 -28.21 3.06
C ILE A 457 -27.22 -29.40 2.36
N GLY A 458 -27.20 -30.55 3.04
CA GLY A 458 -26.56 -31.78 2.54
C GLY A 458 -25.04 -31.77 2.75
N GLY A 459 -24.37 -32.82 2.28
CA GLY A 459 -22.92 -32.97 2.46
C GLY A 459 -22.09 -32.29 1.38
N VAL A 460 -20.79 -32.13 1.64
CA VAL A 460 -19.82 -31.84 0.57
C VAL A 460 -19.78 -33.05 -0.38
N PRO A 461 -19.99 -32.88 -1.69
CA PRO A 461 -20.06 -34.02 -2.60
C PRO A 461 -18.68 -34.63 -2.85
N ARG A 462 -18.61 -35.96 -3.02
CA ARG A 462 -17.36 -36.67 -3.31
C ARG A 462 -16.72 -36.24 -4.63
N SER A 463 -17.49 -35.64 -5.52
CA SER A 463 -17.01 -35.00 -6.75
C SER A 463 -16.02 -33.86 -6.51
N VAL A 464 -15.92 -33.31 -5.28
CA VAL A 464 -14.95 -32.27 -4.91
C VAL A 464 -13.54 -32.58 -5.39
N ALA A 465 -13.08 -33.84 -5.28
CA ALA A 465 -11.77 -34.32 -5.72
C ALA A 465 -11.49 -34.17 -7.24
N ARG A 466 -12.52 -33.99 -8.07
CA ARG A 466 -12.37 -33.71 -9.51
C ARG A 466 -11.81 -32.29 -9.77
N CYS A 467 -11.91 -31.39 -8.78
CA CYS A 467 -11.48 -30.00 -8.83
C CYS A 467 -10.02 -29.84 -8.36
N GLN A 468 -9.08 -30.47 -9.07
CA GLN A 468 -7.66 -30.50 -8.71
C GLN A 468 -6.98 -29.11 -8.67
N SER A 469 -7.62 -28.07 -9.23
CA SER A 469 -7.19 -26.68 -9.19
C SER A 469 -7.54 -25.93 -7.88
N LEU A 470 -8.34 -26.55 -6.99
CA LEU A 470 -8.93 -25.87 -5.83
C LEU A 470 -7.89 -25.56 -4.74
N VAL A 471 -7.73 -24.27 -4.43
CA VAL A 471 -6.79 -23.75 -3.42
C VAL A 471 -7.49 -23.29 -2.14
N ARG A 472 -8.75 -22.83 -2.26
CA ARG A 472 -9.51 -22.28 -1.13
C ARG A 472 -10.97 -22.73 -1.19
N LEU A 473 -11.37 -23.57 -0.25
CA LEU A 473 -12.74 -24.03 -0.06
C LEU A 473 -13.26 -23.51 1.29
N ARG A 474 -14.25 -22.61 1.25
CA ARG A 474 -14.88 -22.06 2.45
C ARG A 474 -16.38 -22.20 2.41
N LEU A 475 -16.92 -23.00 3.33
CA LEU A 475 -18.32 -23.38 3.43
C LEU A 475 -18.91 -23.06 4.81
N GLY A 476 -18.18 -22.35 5.68
CA GLY A 476 -18.61 -22.05 7.04
C GLY A 476 -19.93 -21.26 7.14
N GLU A 477 -20.57 -21.25 8.31
CA GLU A 477 -21.87 -20.59 8.55
C GLU A 477 -22.96 -21.07 7.56
N ASN A 478 -23.27 -22.37 7.58
CA ASN A 478 -24.27 -23.01 6.71
C ASN A 478 -25.03 -24.11 7.49
N GLN A 479 -25.84 -24.91 6.79
CA GLN A 479 -26.60 -26.03 7.37
C GLN A 479 -26.14 -27.40 6.81
N LEU A 480 -24.92 -27.47 6.27
CA LEU A 480 -24.36 -28.67 5.63
C LEU A 480 -24.19 -29.80 6.64
N SER A 481 -24.44 -31.03 6.22
CA SER A 481 -24.64 -32.17 7.13
C SER A 481 -24.10 -33.50 6.60
N GLY A 482 -23.93 -34.46 7.52
CA GLY A 482 -23.31 -35.75 7.23
C GLY A 482 -21.79 -35.71 7.40
N GLN A 483 -21.09 -36.70 6.85
CA GLN A 483 -19.64 -36.85 7.01
C GLN A 483 -18.85 -35.95 6.05
N ILE A 484 -17.72 -35.45 6.52
CA ILE A 484 -16.71 -34.79 5.68
C ILE A 484 -16.12 -35.87 4.74
N PRO A 485 -16.16 -35.69 3.41
CA PRO A 485 -15.70 -36.73 2.47
C PRO A 485 -14.18 -36.84 2.48
N LYS A 486 -13.67 -38.06 2.70
CA LYS A 486 -12.24 -38.38 2.63
C LYS A 486 -11.60 -38.04 1.28
N GLU A 487 -12.40 -37.94 0.23
CA GLU A 487 -12.00 -37.52 -1.10
C GLU A 487 -11.36 -36.12 -1.13
N ILE A 488 -11.60 -35.27 -0.12
CA ILE A 488 -10.87 -34.01 0.11
C ILE A 488 -9.34 -34.23 0.21
N GLY A 489 -8.89 -35.38 0.72
CA GLY A 489 -7.48 -35.79 0.77
C GLY A 489 -6.78 -35.86 -0.59
N GLN A 490 -7.54 -35.85 -1.69
CA GLN A 490 -7.01 -35.89 -3.05
C GLN A 490 -6.71 -34.47 -3.61
N LEU A 491 -7.05 -33.40 -2.88
CA LEU A 491 -6.93 -32.01 -3.36
C LEU A 491 -5.55 -31.43 -3.09
N GLN A 492 -4.55 -31.86 -3.87
CA GLN A 492 -3.13 -31.56 -3.64
C GLN A 492 -2.71 -30.08 -3.76
N ASN A 493 -3.64 -29.17 -4.07
CA ASN A 493 -3.43 -27.71 -4.09
C ASN A 493 -4.19 -26.95 -2.98
N LEU A 494 -4.97 -27.64 -2.13
CA LEU A 494 -5.88 -27.01 -1.18
C LEU A 494 -5.15 -26.45 0.05
N VAL A 495 -5.02 -25.13 0.11
CA VAL A 495 -4.32 -24.39 1.18
C VAL A 495 -5.25 -24.03 2.35
N PHE A 496 -6.55 -23.83 2.10
CA PHE A 496 -7.53 -23.49 3.13
C PHE A 496 -8.77 -24.38 3.02
N LEU A 497 -9.09 -25.07 4.13
CA LEU A 497 -10.33 -25.80 4.31
C LEU A 497 -11.09 -25.24 5.52
N ASP A 498 -12.29 -24.75 5.27
CA ASP A 498 -13.11 -23.99 6.21
C ASP A 498 -14.56 -24.49 6.12
N LEU A 499 -15.02 -25.10 7.21
CA LEU A 499 -16.26 -25.86 7.34
C LEU A 499 -17.03 -25.53 8.63
N TYR A 500 -16.67 -24.44 9.32
CA TYR A 500 -17.17 -24.11 10.66
C TYR A 500 -18.67 -23.76 10.69
N MET A 501 -19.31 -23.80 11.87
CA MET A 501 -20.74 -23.46 12.05
C MET A 501 -21.63 -24.16 11.01
N ASN A 502 -21.64 -25.49 11.06
CA ASN A 502 -22.42 -26.39 10.20
C ASN A 502 -22.94 -27.58 11.05
N HIS A 503 -23.51 -28.58 10.39
CA HIS A 503 -24.05 -29.80 11.00
C HIS A 503 -23.25 -31.06 10.60
N PHE A 504 -21.95 -30.94 10.28
CA PHE A 504 -21.11 -32.08 9.93
C PHE A 504 -20.95 -33.04 11.12
N SER A 505 -20.95 -34.35 10.86
CA SER A 505 -21.00 -35.38 11.89
C SER A 505 -20.17 -36.62 11.57
N GLY A 506 -19.85 -37.41 12.60
CA GLY A 506 -18.91 -38.52 12.52
C GLY A 506 -17.46 -38.07 12.69
N GLY A 507 -16.51 -38.95 12.35
CA GLY A 507 -15.08 -38.67 12.47
C GLY A 507 -14.56 -37.70 11.41
N LEU A 508 -13.56 -36.91 11.80
CA LEU A 508 -12.72 -36.15 10.88
C LEU A 508 -11.85 -37.14 10.08
N PRO A 509 -11.90 -37.18 8.73
CA PRO A 509 -11.22 -38.22 7.97
C PRO A 509 -9.69 -38.06 8.00
N PRO A 510 -8.90 -39.12 8.29
CA PRO A 510 -7.45 -39.05 8.34
C PRO A 510 -6.82 -38.68 6.99
N GLU A 511 -7.51 -38.96 5.87
CA GLU A 511 -7.02 -38.65 4.53
C GLU A 511 -6.82 -37.14 4.27
N ILE A 512 -7.35 -36.24 5.12
CA ILE A 512 -7.03 -34.80 5.07
C ILE A 512 -5.51 -34.57 5.24
N ALA A 513 -4.80 -35.44 5.98
CA ALA A 513 -3.34 -35.39 6.12
C ALA A 513 -2.58 -35.49 4.79
N ASN A 514 -3.17 -36.11 3.76
CA ASN A 514 -2.57 -36.20 2.42
C ASN A 514 -2.48 -34.83 1.73
N VAL A 515 -3.24 -33.82 2.17
CA VAL A 515 -3.15 -32.45 1.66
C VAL A 515 -1.99 -31.73 2.35
N THR A 516 -0.76 -32.14 2.03
CA THR A 516 0.45 -31.61 2.69
C THR A 516 0.62 -30.09 2.54
N VAL A 517 -0.04 -29.45 1.57
CA VAL A 517 -0.09 -28.00 1.38
C VAL A 517 -1.20 -27.29 2.15
N LEU A 518 -1.91 -27.98 3.07
CA LEU A 518 -2.96 -27.38 3.89
C LEU A 518 -2.37 -26.55 5.02
N GLU A 519 -2.81 -25.29 5.13
CA GLU A 519 -2.24 -24.28 6.03
C GLU A 519 -3.29 -23.72 7.00
N LEU A 520 -4.58 -23.82 6.65
CA LEU A 520 -5.70 -23.60 7.57
C LEU A 520 -6.70 -24.75 7.48
N LEU A 521 -7.02 -25.34 8.64
CA LEU A 521 -8.12 -26.28 8.84
C LEU A 521 -9.02 -25.76 9.96
N ASP A 522 -10.24 -25.37 9.60
CA ASP A 522 -11.26 -24.92 10.53
C ASP A 522 -12.56 -25.71 10.34
N VAL A 523 -12.97 -26.43 11.39
CA VAL A 523 -14.21 -27.21 11.44
C VAL A 523 -15.03 -26.88 12.70
N HIS A 524 -14.79 -25.73 13.33
CA HIS A 524 -15.34 -25.44 14.65
C HIS A 524 -16.88 -25.35 14.65
N ASN A 525 -17.50 -25.61 15.81
CA ASN A 525 -18.97 -25.55 15.98
C ASN A 525 -19.72 -26.46 15.00
N ASN A 526 -19.45 -27.76 15.09
CA ASN A 526 -20.07 -28.86 14.32
C ASN A 526 -20.45 -30.03 15.27
N TYR A 527 -20.89 -31.16 14.73
CA TYR A 527 -21.23 -32.38 15.46
C TYR A 527 -20.21 -33.52 15.23
N LEU A 528 -18.94 -33.18 15.01
CA LEU A 528 -17.87 -34.17 14.79
C LEU A 528 -17.55 -34.94 16.08
N THR A 529 -17.24 -36.21 15.94
CA THR A 529 -17.12 -37.19 17.04
C THR A 529 -15.92 -38.13 16.85
N GLY A 530 -15.58 -38.87 17.91
CA GLY A 530 -14.46 -39.82 17.90
C GLY A 530 -13.11 -39.14 18.13
N GLU A 531 -12.03 -39.88 17.93
CA GLU A 531 -10.67 -39.39 18.21
C GLU A 531 -10.15 -38.48 17.09
N ILE A 532 -9.33 -37.49 17.48
CA ILE A 532 -8.62 -36.63 16.52
C ILE A 532 -7.55 -37.47 15.80
N PRO A 533 -7.53 -37.57 14.46
CA PRO A 533 -6.57 -38.41 13.75
C PRO A 533 -5.12 -37.97 13.98
N SER A 534 -4.27 -38.91 14.42
CA SER A 534 -2.84 -38.63 14.63
C SER A 534 -2.11 -38.26 13.34
N GLN A 535 -2.61 -38.70 12.18
CA GLN A 535 -2.11 -38.38 10.85
C GLN A 535 -2.13 -36.88 10.57
N LEU A 536 -3.00 -36.09 11.21
CA LEU A 536 -2.99 -34.63 11.03
C LEU A 536 -1.62 -34.00 11.38
N GLY A 537 -0.82 -34.64 12.26
CA GLY A 537 0.56 -34.24 12.54
C GLY A 537 1.53 -34.31 11.35
N GLU A 538 1.13 -34.93 10.24
CA GLU A 538 1.89 -34.96 8.97
C GLU A 538 1.71 -33.66 8.16
N LEU A 539 0.71 -32.83 8.51
CA LEU A 539 0.48 -31.50 7.93
C LEU A 539 1.48 -30.48 8.49
N VAL A 540 2.77 -30.69 8.23
CA VAL A 540 3.88 -29.83 8.71
C VAL A 540 3.73 -28.34 8.33
N ASN A 541 2.87 -28.05 7.36
CA ASN A 541 2.54 -26.72 6.85
C ASN A 541 1.36 -26.04 7.57
N LEU A 542 0.65 -26.74 8.47
CA LEU A 542 -0.58 -26.27 9.11
C LEU A 542 -0.31 -25.16 10.14
N GLU A 543 -1.11 -24.11 10.11
CA GLU A 543 -0.86 -22.84 10.81
C GLU A 543 -1.99 -22.45 11.76
N GLN A 544 -3.23 -22.69 11.34
CA GLN A 544 -4.41 -22.57 12.17
C GLN A 544 -5.16 -23.90 12.12
N LEU A 545 -5.29 -24.53 13.28
CA LEU A 545 -6.11 -25.70 13.51
C LEU A 545 -7.18 -25.34 14.54
N ASP A 546 -8.43 -25.23 14.08
CA ASP A 546 -9.59 -25.03 14.95
C ASP A 546 -10.57 -26.21 14.83
N LEU A 547 -10.63 -26.98 15.92
CA LEU A 547 -11.52 -28.13 16.10
C LEU A 547 -12.55 -27.86 17.22
N SER A 548 -12.68 -26.61 17.68
CA SER A 548 -13.46 -26.29 18.88
C SER A 548 -14.96 -26.50 18.72
N ARG A 549 -15.69 -26.59 19.84
CA ARG A 549 -17.16 -26.75 19.88
C ARG A 549 -17.64 -27.94 19.04
N ASN A 550 -17.06 -29.10 19.31
CA ASN A 550 -17.41 -30.37 18.69
C ASN A 550 -17.60 -31.42 19.80
N SER A 551 -17.61 -32.72 19.46
CA SER A 551 -17.67 -33.83 20.40
C SER A 551 -16.49 -34.79 20.22
N PHE A 552 -15.30 -34.25 19.92
CA PHE A 552 -14.08 -35.04 19.80
C PHE A 552 -13.68 -35.64 21.17
N THR A 553 -13.29 -36.91 21.15
CA THR A 553 -12.92 -37.73 22.31
C THR A 553 -11.45 -38.19 22.22
N GLY A 554 -11.00 -39.03 23.15
CA GLY A 554 -9.64 -39.56 23.15
C GLY A 554 -8.65 -38.58 23.77
N GLN A 555 -7.41 -38.53 23.27
CA GLN A 555 -6.35 -37.63 23.74
C GLN A 555 -5.95 -36.63 22.65
N VAL A 556 -5.35 -35.50 23.03
CA VAL A 556 -4.67 -34.61 22.06
C VAL A 556 -3.51 -35.40 21.43
N PRO A 557 -3.42 -35.55 20.09
CA PRO A 557 -2.40 -36.39 19.48
C PRO A 557 -0.97 -35.88 19.73
N SER A 558 -0.08 -36.75 20.20
CA SER A 558 1.33 -36.40 20.42
C SER A 558 2.06 -36.02 19.12
N SER A 559 1.58 -36.51 17.97
CA SER A 559 2.03 -36.12 16.63
C SER A 559 1.80 -34.65 16.29
N PHE A 560 0.95 -33.92 17.03
CA PHE A 560 0.78 -32.47 16.82
C PHE A 560 2.10 -31.72 17.05
N GLY A 561 3.05 -32.24 17.83
CA GLY A 561 4.39 -31.67 17.95
C GLY A 561 5.27 -31.76 16.69
N ASN A 562 4.75 -32.28 15.57
CA ASN A 562 5.38 -32.20 14.25
C ASN A 562 4.90 -30.98 13.44
N LEU A 563 3.81 -30.31 13.87
CA LEU A 563 3.20 -29.16 13.19
C LEU A 563 4.03 -27.88 13.38
N SER A 564 5.23 -27.84 12.80
CA SER A 564 6.20 -26.76 13.03
C SER A 564 5.73 -25.39 12.57
N TYR A 565 4.81 -25.30 11.60
CA TYR A 565 4.22 -24.03 11.15
C TYR A 565 3.03 -23.51 11.99
N LEU A 566 2.61 -24.23 13.06
CA LEU A 566 1.38 -23.97 13.81
C LEU A 566 1.43 -22.68 14.65
N ASN A 567 0.62 -21.70 14.26
CA ASN A 567 0.42 -20.41 14.93
C ASN A 567 -0.69 -20.52 16.01
N LYS A 568 -1.77 -21.22 15.69
CA LYS A 568 -2.97 -21.33 16.53
C LYS A 568 -3.46 -22.77 16.64
N LEU A 569 -3.66 -23.21 17.87
CA LEU A 569 -4.29 -24.49 18.20
C LEU A 569 -5.48 -24.24 19.11
N ILE A 570 -6.68 -24.52 18.60
CA ILE A 570 -7.95 -24.19 19.25
C ILE A 570 -8.79 -25.47 19.30
N LEU A 571 -8.88 -26.08 20.48
CA LEU A 571 -9.52 -27.39 20.73
C LEU A 571 -10.63 -27.32 21.78
N ASN A 572 -11.02 -26.13 22.22
CA ASN A 572 -11.93 -25.92 23.33
C ASN A 572 -13.36 -26.43 23.10
N ASN A 573 -14.11 -26.64 24.17
CA ASN A 573 -15.48 -27.16 24.14
C ASN A 573 -15.56 -28.49 23.36
N ASN A 574 -14.85 -29.50 23.85
CA ASN A 574 -14.84 -30.88 23.34
C ASN A 574 -14.86 -31.88 24.52
N LEU A 575 -14.70 -33.17 24.23
CA LEU A 575 -14.66 -34.27 25.20
C LEU A 575 -13.25 -34.89 25.28
N LEU A 576 -12.20 -34.09 25.02
CA LEU A 576 -10.81 -34.55 25.04
C LEU A 576 -10.35 -34.84 26.47
N SER A 577 -9.50 -35.85 26.62
CA SER A 577 -9.12 -36.43 27.92
C SER A 577 -7.63 -36.72 28.01
N GLY A 578 -7.14 -36.99 29.23
CA GLY A 578 -5.73 -37.27 29.48
C GLY A 578 -4.84 -36.01 29.48
N PRO A 579 -3.50 -36.19 29.51
CA PRO A 579 -2.56 -35.09 29.71
C PRO A 579 -2.27 -34.32 28.42
N ILE A 580 -1.80 -33.08 28.57
CA ILE A 580 -1.19 -32.31 27.47
C ILE A 580 0.07 -33.06 27.00
N PRO A 581 0.24 -33.37 25.69
CA PRO A 581 1.42 -34.05 25.19
C PRO A 581 2.70 -33.25 25.39
N LYS A 582 3.77 -33.89 25.90
CA LYS A 582 5.10 -33.27 26.05
C LYS A 582 5.68 -32.72 24.75
N SER A 583 5.26 -33.28 23.62
CA SER A 583 5.63 -32.81 22.28
C SER A 583 5.12 -31.40 21.93
N ILE A 584 4.22 -30.81 22.74
CA ILE A 584 3.82 -29.39 22.65
C ILE A 584 5.04 -28.44 22.64
N ARG A 585 6.14 -28.82 23.30
CA ARG A 585 7.41 -28.07 23.31
C ARG A 585 7.96 -27.78 21.91
N ASN A 586 7.69 -28.65 20.93
CA ASN A 586 8.19 -28.51 19.57
C ASN A 586 7.51 -27.38 18.78
N LEU A 587 6.32 -26.94 19.22
CA LEU A 587 5.51 -25.92 18.56
C LEU A 587 6.05 -24.49 18.79
N GLN A 588 7.32 -24.27 18.46
CA GLN A 588 8.12 -23.06 18.74
C GLN A 588 7.63 -21.77 18.04
N LYS A 589 6.44 -21.81 17.44
CA LYS A 589 5.78 -20.69 16.77
C LYS A 589 4.29 -20.53 17.13
N LEU A 590 3.77 -21.40 18.01
CA LEU A 590 2.41 -21.33 18.54
C LEU A 590 2.23 -20.07 19.39
N THR A 591 1.33 -19.18 18.98
CA THR A 591 1.06 -17.89 19.64
C THR A 591 -0.22 -17.91 20.48
N LEU A 592 -1.14 -18.81 20.16
CA LEU A 592 -2.41 -19.03 20.85
C LEU A 592 -2.63 -20.54 21.03
N LEU A 593 -2.83 -20.96 22.28
CA LEU A 593 -3.26 -22.30 22.66
C LEU A 593 -4.54 -22.20 23.51
N ASP A 594 -5.63 -22.78 23.03
CA ASP A 594 -6.89 -22.90 23.77
C ASP A 594 -7.31 -24.37 23.85
N LEU A 595 -7.31 -24.91 25.07
CA LEU A 595 -7.72 -26.27 25.41
C LEU A 595 -8.93 -26.27 26.37
N SER A 596 -9.58 -25.13 26.56
CA SER A 596 -10.59 -24.92 27.60
C SER A 596 -11.85 -25.77 27.44
N TYR A 597 -12.62 -25.97 28.51
CA TYR A 597 -13.87 -26.75 28.48
C TYR A 597 -13.70 -28.14 27.85
N ASN A 598 -12.84 -28.96 28.46
CA ASN A 598 -12.56 -30.34 28.10
C ASN A 598 -12.47 -31.20 29.38
N SER A 599 -12.06 -32.47 29.25
CA SER A 599 -11.81 -33.39 30.37
C SER A 599 -10.32 -33.75 30.50
N LEU A 600 -9.42 -32.85 30.06
CA LEU A 600 -7.96 -33.04 30.14
C LEU A 600 -7.51 -33.07 31.61
N SER A 601 -6.56 -33.95 31.92
CA SER A 601 -6.26 -34.32 33.31
C SER A 601 -4.78 -34.59 33.58
N GLY A 602 -4.41 -34.55 34.86
CA GLY A 602 -3.03 -34.70 35.32
C GLY A 602 -2.29 -33.35 35.42
N LEU A 603 -0.97 -33.41 35.41
CA LEU A 603 -0.11 -32.23 35.58
C LEU A 603 -0.03 -31.39 34.31
N ILE A 604 0.02 -30.07 34.44
CA ILE A 604 0.48 -29.18 33.36
C ILE A 604 1.97 -29.50 33.12
N PRO A 605 2.38 -29.96 31.92
CA PRO A 605 3.75 -30.41 31.70
C PRO A 605 4.71 -29.20 31.61
N PRO A 606 5.91 -29.28 32.22
CA PRO A 606 6.92 -28.22 32.12
C PRO A 606 7.28 -27.83 30.68
N GLU A 607 7.10 -28.76 29.74
CA GLU A 607 7.20 -28.58 28.30
C GLU A 607 6.44 -27.36 27.75
N VAL A 608 5.29 -26.97 28.32
CA VAL A 608 4.52 -25.77 27.93
C VAL A 608 5.31 -24.47 28.17
N GLY A 609 6.06 -24.39 29.28
CA GLY A 609 6.85 -23.20 29.62
C GLY A 609 8.01 -22.88 28.67
N TYR A 610 8.41 -23.85 27.83
CA TYR A 610 9.42 -23.65 26.78
C TYR A 610 8.83 -23.20 25.44
N VAL A 611 7.50 -23.05 25.33
CA VAL A 611 6.83 -22.55 24.13
C VAL A 611 6.76 -21.02 24.19
N THR A 612 7.93 -20.37 24.20
CA THR A 612 8.07 -18.91 24.39
C THR A 612 7.49 -18.07 23.25
N SER A 613 6.95 -18.71 22.21
CA SER A 613 6.12 -18.11 21.16
C SER A 613 4.71 -17.76 21.60
N LEU A 614 4.21 -18.30 22.71
CA LEU A 614 2.87 -18.01 23.25
C LEU A 614 2.80 -16.55 23.71
N THR A 615 2.27 -15.68 22.84
CA THR A 615 2.13 -14.24 23.10
C THR A 615 0.68 -13.79 23.22
N ILE A 616 -0.29 -14.49 22.61
CA ILE A 616 -1.69 -14.07 22.57
C ILE A 616 -2.44 -14.63 23.78
N SER A 617 -2.65 -15.95 23.82
CA SER A 617 -3.41 -16.59 24.91
C SER A 617 -2.91 -18.01 25.18
N LEU A 618 -2.97 -18.39 26.46
CA LEU A 618 -2.92 -19.76 26.94
C LEU A 618 -4.17 -19.95 27.82
N ASP A 619 -5.16 -20.68 27.29
CA ASP A 619 -6.37 -21.02 28.04
C ASP A 619 -6.43 -22.53 28.29
N LEU A 620 -6.38 -22.90 29.57
CA LEU A 620 -6.47 -24.26 30.07
C LEU A 620 -7.69 -24.42 31.00
N SER A 621 -8.62 -23.46 30.98
CA SER A 621 -9.71 -23.37 31.94
C SER A 621 -10.75 -24.48 31.79
N SER A 622 -11.54 -24.73 32.84
CA SER A 622 -12.64 -25.71 32.83
C SER A 622 -12.19 -27.11 32.38
N ASN A 623 -11.24 -27.67 33.12
CA ASN A 623 -10.60 -28.97 32.87
C ASN A 623 -10.38 -29.73 34.21
N HIS A 624 -9.59 -30.80 34.18
CA HIS A 624 -9.23 -31.62 35.36
C HIS A 624 -7.72 -31.59 35.65
N PHE A 625 -7.02 -30.49 35.31
CA PHE A 625 -5.60 -30.34 35.62
C PHE A 625 -5.36 -30.22 37.12
N CYS A 626 -4.29 -30.82 37.61
CA CYS A 626 -3.91 -30.85 39.02
C CYS A 626 -2.40 -30.65 39.21
N GLY A 627 -1.96 -30.56 40.47
CA GLY A 627 -0.56 -30.29 40.81
C GLY A 627 -0.25 -28.80 40.95
N GLU A 628 1.03 -28.49 41.10
CA GLU A 628 1.54 -27.11 41.13
C GLU A 628 1.90 -26.59 39.74
N LEU A 629 1.96 -25.27 39.58
CA LEU A 629 2.38 -24.63 38.33
C LEU A 629 3.88 -24.89 38.08
N PRO A 630 4.29 -25.50 36.96
CA PRO A 630 5.70 -25.83 36.71
C PRO A 630 6.56 -24.58 36.55
N GLU A 631 7.76 -24.60 37.14
CA GLU A 631 8.67 -23.44 37.21
C GLU A 631 9.02 -22.82 35.84
N THR A 632 8.94 -23.62 34.78
CA THR A 632 9.21 -23.23 33.40
C THR A 632 8.19 -22.22 32.84
N LEU A 633 6.98 -22.11 33.40
CA LEU A 633 5.99 -21.11 32.96
C LEU A 633 6.51 -19.67 33.08
N SER A 634 7.49 -19.42 33.97
CA SER A 634 8.22 -18.14 34.07
C SER A 634 8.94 -17.70 32.78
N GLY A 635 9.11 -18.62 31.82
CA GLY A 635 9.63 -18.35 30.47
C GLY A 635 8.65 -17.65 29.54
N LEU A 636 7.33 -17.76 29.77
CA LEU A 636 6.27 -17.24 28.87
C LEU A 636 6.05 -15.72 29.00
N ARG A 637 7.13 -14.94 29.15
CA ARG A 637 7.11 -13.51 29.47
C ARG A 637 6.34 -12.63 28.48
N GLN A 638 6.15 -13.12 27.25
CA GLN A 638 5.44 -12.44 26.18
C GLN A 638 3.92 -12.65 26.17
N LEU A 639 3.41 -13.55 27.01
CA LEU A 639 1.99 -13.91 27.07
C LEU A 639 1.12 -12.75 27.56
N GLN A 640 0.03 -12.48 26.84
CA GLN A 640 -0.93 -11.43 27.18
C GLN A 640 -2.14 -11.95 27.97
N SER A 641 -2.69 -13.11 27.61
CA SER A 641 -3.84 -13.71 28.29
C SER A 641 -3.49 -15.08 28.87
N LEU A 642 -3.85 -15.31 30.12
CA LEU A 642 -3.71 -16.60 30.80
C LEU A 642 -4.98 -16.92 31.60
N ASP A 643 -5.68 -17.99 31.22
CA ASP A 643 -6.79 -18.53 32.02
C ASP A 643 -6.48 -19.97 32.43
N LEU A 644 -6.51 -20.19 33.75
CA LEU A 644 -6.27 -21.48 34.42
C LEU A 644 -7.48 -21.87 35.28
N SER A 645 -8.58 -21.12 35.20
CA SER A 645 -9.69 -21.23 36.13
C SER A 645 -10.46 -22.55 36.01
N ARG A 646 -11.19 -22.93 37.06
CA ARG A 646 -12.02 -24.16 37.09
C ARG A 646 -11.18 -25.41 36.81
N ASN A 647 -10.16 -25.62 37.64
CA ASN A 647 -9.28 -26.79 37.64
C ASN A 647 -9.03 -27.26 39.09
N MET A 648 -8.15 -28.24 39.28
CA MET A 648 -7.72 -28.78 40.59
C MET A 648 -6.25 -28.42 40.91
N LEU A 649 -5.77 -27.28 40.39
CA LEU A 649 -4.39 -26.83 40.59
C LEU A 649 -4.19 -26.30 42.02
N TYR A 650 -3.00 -26.48 42.57
CA TYR A 650 -2.63 -26.03 43.91
C TYR A 650 -1.23 -25.42 43.97
N GLY A 651 -0.72 -25.17 45.18
CA GLY A 651 0.59 -24.55 45.39
C GLY A 651 0.55 -23.03 45.23
N LYS A 652 1.67 -22.41 44.86
CA LYS A 652 1.85 -20.95 44.84
C LYS A 652 1.78 -20.37 43.43
N ILE A 653 1.08 -19.25 43.27
CA ILE A 653 1.02 -18.47 42.02
C ILE A 653 2.14 -17.43 41.87
N THR A 654 3.13 -17.40 42.78
CA THR A 654 4.23 -16.42 42.80
C THR A 654 5.00 -16.36 41.48
N ILE A 655 5.12 -17.50 40.79
CA ILE A 655 5.71 -17.63 39.46
C ILE A 655 5.11 -16.67 38.41
N LEU A 656 3.79 -16.43 38.46
CA LEU A 656 3.08 -15.62 37.49
C LEU A 656 3.51 -14.13 37.53
N GLY A 657 4.17 -13.69 38.60
CA GLY A 657 4.82 -12.38 38.67
C GLY A 657 5.95 -12.18 37.64
N SER A 658 6.47 -13.27 37.04
CA SER A 658 7.48 -13.23 35.97
C SER A 658 6.89 -12.88 34.60
N LEU A 659 5.57 -12.93 34.44
CA LEU A 659 4.86 -12.75 33.18
C LEU A 659 4.60 -11.26 32.93
N THR A 660 5.67 -10.54 32.57
CA THR A 660 5.74 -9.07 32.52
C THR A 660 4.76 -8.36 31.59
N SER A 661 4.02 -9.09 30.75
CA SER A 661 3.16 -8.53 29.70
C SER A 661 1.75 -9.09 29.68
N LEU A 662 1.32 -9.77 30.75
CA LEU A 662 -0.08 -10.12 30.92
C LEU A 662 -0.94 -8.85 30.97
N THR A 663 -2.06 -8.90 30.25
CA THR A 663 -3.16 -7.93 30.24
C THR A 663 -4.46 -8.57 30.75
N SER A 664 -4.55 -9.90 30.74
CA SER A 664 -5.64 -10.70 31.31
C SER A 664 -5.08 -11.88 32.12
N LEU A 665 -5.64 -12.10 33.32
CA LEU A 665 -5.34 -13.25 34.16
C LEU A 665 -6.58 -13.71 34.93
N ASN A 666 -6.83 -15.01 34.91
CA ASN A 666 -7.85 -15.67 35.71
C ASN A 666 -7.33 -17.01 36.25
N VAL A 667 -7.40 -17.18 37.57
CA VAL A 667 -6.98 -18.40 38.30
C VAL A 667 -8.10 -18.91 39.23
N SER A 668 -9.31 -18.37 39.11
CA SER A 668 -10.44 -18.66 39.99
C SER A 668 -10.89 -20.12 39.95
N TYR A 669 -11.59 -20.59 41.00
CA TYR A 669 -12.04 -21.99 41.13
C TYR A 669 -10.87 -23.00 41.00
N ASN A 670 -9.94 -22.92 41.94
CA ASN A 670 -8.76 -23.79 42.07
C ASN A 670 -8.46 -23.98 43.58
N ASN A 671 -7.33 -24.60 43.92
CA ASN A 671 -6.85 -24.76 45.30
C ASN A 671 -5.48 -24.09 45.52
N PHE A 672 -5.25 -22.93 44.88
CA PHE A 672 -4.02 -22.17 45.07
C PHE A 672 -3.91 -21.57 46.48
N SER A 673 -2.67 -21.30 46.90
CA SER A 673 -2.32 -20.87 48.25
C SER A 673 -1.14 -19.90 48.29
N GLY A 674 -1.08 -19.09 49.35
CA GLY A 674 0.02 -18.15 49.59
C GLY A 674 -0.14 -16.81 48.86
N PRO A 675 0.94 -16.01 48.76
CA PRO A 675 0.87 -14.61 48.36
C PRO A 675 0.59 -14.42 46.87
N ILE A 676 -0.33 -13.50 46.57
CA ILE A 676 -0.54 -12.97 45.23
C ILE A 676 0.67 -12.06 44.86
N PRO A 677 1.25 -12.17 43.65
CA PRO A 677 2.38 -11.33 43.22
C PRO A 677 2.08 -9.83 43.29
N VAL A 678 3.06 -9.04 43.77
CA VAL A 678 2.94 -7.58 43.82
C VAL A 678 3.53 -6.95 42.56
N SER A 679 2.66 -6.65 41.58
CA SER A 679 3.00 -5.81 40.42
C SER A 679 1.86 -4.84 40.10
N PRO A 680 2.08 -3.80 39.27
CA PRO A 680 1.02 -2.90 38.81
C PRO A 680 -0.15 -3.62 38.16
N PHE A 681 0.12 -4.69 37.40
CA PHE A 681 -0.90 -5.52 36.76
C PHE A 681 -1.76 -6.27 37.78
N PHE A 682 -1.13 -7.00 38.72
CA PHE A 682 -1.87 -7.73 39.76
C PHE A 682 -2.72 -6.82 40.66
N ARG A 683 -2.29 -5.57 40.88
CA ARG A 683 -3.07 -4.53 41.59
C ARG A 683 -4.24 -3.95 40.78
N THR A 684 -4.35 -4.25 39.49
CA THR A 684 -5.50 -3.88 38.63
C THR A 684 -6.46 -5.03 38.36
N LEU A 685 -6.11 -6.27 38.74
CA LEU A 685 -7.01 -7.42 38.62
C LEU A 685 -8.17 -7.33 39.62
N THR A 686 -9.36 -7.74 39.16
CA THR A 686 -10.54 -7.80 40.03
C THR A 686 -10.47 -9.02 40.96
N SER A 687 -11.14 -8.96 42.12
CA SER A 687 -11.23 -10.10 43.05
C SER A 687 -11.80 -11.37 42.39
N ASN A 688 -12.61 -11.22 41.34
CA ASN A 688 -13.16 -12.33 40.56
C ASN A 688 -12.05 -13.21 39.94
N SER A 689 -10.91 -12.63 39.56
CA SER A 689 -9.76 -13.36 39.00
C SER A 689 -9.15 -14.39 39.96
N PHE A 690 -9.43 -14.28 41.26
CA PHE A 690 -8.88 -15.13 42.33
C PHE A 690 -9.98 -15.86 43.13
N LEU A 691 -11.25 -15.75 42.73
CA LEU A 691 -12.41 -16.30 43.44
C LEU A 691 -12.29 -17.82 43.65
N GLU A 692 -12.90 -18.37 44.70
CA GLU A 692 -12.80 -19.80 45.06
C GLU A 692 -11.35 -20.33 45.06
N ASN A 693 -10.46 -19.64 45.78
CA ASN A 693 -9.12 -20.10 46.17
C ASN A 693 -8.87 -19.67 47.63
N PRO A 694 -9.41 -20.39 48.64
CA PRO A 694 -9.53 -19.89 50.01
C PRO A 694 -8.20 -19.69 50.75
N ASN A 695 -7.08 -20.20 50.20
CA ASN A 695 -5.75 -20.11 50.80
C ASN A 695 -4.85 -19.04 50.14
N LEU A 696 -5.33 -18.33 49.10
CA LEU A 696 -4.61 -17.17 48.56
C LEU A 696 -4.73 -15.97 49.51
N CYS A 697 -3.66 -15.17 49.59
CA CYS A 697 -3.58 -14.02 50.47
C CYS A 697 -3.06 -12.77 49.75
N GLU A 698 -3.55 -11.60 50.16
CA GLU A 698 -2.88 -10.33 49.81
C GLU A 698 -1.48 -10.28 50.43
N SER A 699 -0.59 -9.53 49.78
CA SER A 699 0.81 -9.40 50.17
C SER A 699 1.27 -7.95 49.95
N ASP A 700 1.95 -7.37 50.94
CA ASP A 700 2.56 -6.04 50.84
C ASP A 700 3.94 -6.10 50.12
N ASP A 701 4.63 -7.25 50.15
CA ASP A 701 6.00 -7.46 49.60
C ASP A 701 6.09 -8.41 48.38
N GLY A 702 5.04 -9.22 48.11
CA GLY A 702 4.99 -10.24 47.06
C GLY A 702 5.44 -11.65 47.49
N PHE A 703 5.85 -11.83 48.75
CA PHE A 703 6.47 -13.07 49.24
C PHE A 703 5.93 -13.55 50.61
N THR A 704 5.29 -12.68 51.38
CA THR A 704 4.66 -13.00 52.67
C THR A 704 3.18 -12.62 52.68
N CYS A 705 2.33 -13.39 53.38
CA CYS A 705 0.92 -13.04 53.54
C CYS A 705 0.77 -11.86 54.49
N SER A 706 0.00 -10.84 54.09
CA SER A 706 -0.31 -9.66 54.91
C SER A 706 -1.14 -10.05 56.14
N SER A 707 -0.49 -10.14 57.31
CA SER A 707 -1.11 -10.54 58.58
C SER A 707 -1.97 -9.43 59.21
N ARG A 708 -3.04 -9.00 58.53
CA ARG A 708 -3.99 -8.01 59.04
C ARG A 708 -5.31 -8.66 59.44
N LEU A 709 -5.45 -8.93 60.74
CA LEU A 709 -6.78 -9.09 61.34
C LEU A 709 -7.58 -7.79 61.16
N SER A 710 -8.84 -7.96 60.76
CA SER A 710 -10.01 -7.14 61.02
C SER A 710 -9.85 -5.61 61.20
N GLY A 711 -10.42 -4.88 60.24
CA GLY A 711 -11.31 -3.76 60.58
C GLY A 711 -10.83 -2.35 60.25
N ARG A 712 -11.39 -1.76 59.19
CA ARG A 712 -11.50 -0.30 59.03
C ARG A 712 -12.88 0.12 58.53
N ASN A 713 -13.86 0.01 59.42
CA ASN A 713 -14.94 1.00 59.43
C ASN A 713 -14.46 2.29 60.13
N ARG A 714 -15.13 3.40 59.83
CA ARG A 714 -14.93 4.80 60.31
C ARG A 714 -14.32 4.92 61.73
N LEU A 715 -13.43 5.87 62.04
CA LEU A 715 -13.70 7.33 61.96
C LEU A 715 -12.42 8.22 61.87
N LYS A 716 -12.63 9.55 61.85
CA LYS A 716 -11.61 10.61 61.63
C LYS A 716 -10.92 11.07 62.93
N SER A 717 -9.75 11.69 62.81
CA SER A 717 -9.23 12.68 63.79
C SER A 717 -8.46 13.80 63.09
N ALA A 718 -8.46 15.02 63.66
CA ALA A 718 -8.27 16.28 62.93
C ALA A 718 -6.82 16.64 62.51
N LYS A 719 -5.82 15.81 62.79
CA LYS A 719 -4.39 16.16 62.59
C LYS A 719 -3.96 16.25 61.12
N THR A 720 -4.65 15.59 60.19
CA THR A 720 -4.22 15.51 58.78
C THR A 720 -4.39 16.81 58.00
N ILE A 721 -5.36 17.66 58.36
CA ILE A 721 -5.72 18.86 57.58
C ILE A 721 -4.62 19.94 57.68
N ALA A 722 -4.01 20.10 58.86
CA ALA A 722 -2.94 21.07 59.07
C ALA A 722 -1.67 20.76 58.24
N LEU A 723 -1.34 19.46 58.06
CA LEU A 723 -0.13 19.05 57.34
C LEU A 723 -0.21 19.37 55.84
N VAL A 724 -1.38 19.17 55.23
CA VAL A 724 -1.59 19.36 53.77
C VAL A 724 -1.41 20.83 53.36
N ALA A 725 -1.84 21.78 54.18
CA ALA A 725 -1.70 23.21 53.89
C ALA A 725 -0.22 23.68 53.84
N VAL A 726 0.63 23.12 54.69
CA VAL A 726 2.08 23.46 54.74
C VAL A 726 2.84 22.83 53.57
N VAL A 727 2.45 21.62 53.14
CA VAL A 727 3.06 20.96 51.96
C VAL A 727 2.68 21.68 50.65
N LEU A 728 1.41 22.10 50.49
CA LEU A 728 0.98 22.80 49.27
C LEU A 728 1.67 24.17 49.09
N THR A 729 1.87 24.92 50.16
CA THR A 729 2.54 26.24 50.10
C THR A 729 4.04 26.13 49.83
N THR A 730 4.72 25.14 50.42
CA THR A 730 6.15 24.88 50.16
C THR A 730 6.41 24.35 48.74
N VAL A 731 5.56 23.46 48.22
CA VAL A 731 5.66 22.97 46.83
C VAL A 731 5.44 24.10 45.82
N MET A 732 4.46 25.00 46.03
CA MET A 732 4.23 26.14 45.13
C MET A 732 5.43 27.10 45.07
N MET A 733 6.08 27.41 46.19
CA MET A 733 7.29 28.24 46.17
C MET A 733 8.48 27.53 45.49
N ALA A 734 8.64 26.22 45.69
CA ALA A 734 9.68 25.45 45.01
C ALA A 734 9.50 25.46 43.48
N LEU A 735 8.26 25.30 43.00
CA LEU A 735 7.94 25.34 41.57
C LEU A 735 8.25 26.70 40.94
N VAL A 736 7.87 27.81 41.60
CA VAL A 736 8.19 29.17 41.12
C VAL A 736 9.70 29.43 41.10
N LEU A 737 10.44 28.98 42.13
CA LEU A 737 11.90 29.10 42.16
C LEU A 737 12.58 28.28 41.06
N THR A 738 12.13 27.04 40.80
CA THR A 738 12.66 26.25 39.68
C THR A 738 12.34 26.86 38.32
N TRP A 739 11.15 27.44 38.13
CA TRP A 739 10.78 28.15 36.89
C TRP A 739 11.69 29.36 36.63
N ILE A 740 11.96 30.16 37.67
CA ILE A 740 12.90 31.30 37.60
C ILE A 740 14.33 30.82 37.29
N LEU A 741 14.79 29.73 37.91
CA LEU A 741 16.13 29.17 37.66
C LEU A 741 16.28 28.61 36.24
N VAL A 742 15.27 27.91 35.72
CA VAL A 742 15.25 27.42 34.33
C VAL A 742 15.28 28.59 33.33
N MET A 743 14.44 29.61 33.55
CA MET A 743 14.43 30.84 32.74
C MET A 743 15.78 31.58 32.76
N ARG A 744 16.51 31.55 33.89
CA ARG A 744 17.84 32.19 33.98
C ARG A 744 18.94 31.36 33.30
N ASN A 745 18.90 30.03 33.39
CA ASN A 745 19.90 29.15 32.76
C ASN A 745 19.73 29.05 31.24
N GLN A 746 18.50 29.10 30.71
CA GLN A 746 18.24 29.13 29.26
C GLN A 746 18.84 30.36 28.55
N LYS A 747 19.27 31.39 29.29
CA LYS A 747 19.93 32.57 28.74
C LYS A 747 21.47 32.60 28.86
N TYR A 748 22.11 31.49 29.30
CA TYR A 748 23.57 31.45 29.51
C TYR A 748 24.32 30.29 28.84
N MET A 749 23.65 29.21 28.42
CA MET A 749 24.31 28.06 27.78
C MET A 749 24.08 28.02 26.26
N SER A 750 24.80 28.88 25.54
CA SER A 750 24.90 28.83 24.06
C SER A 750 26.35 28.97 23.59
N ARG A 751 27.20 28.00 23.93
CA ARG A 751 28.54 27.79 23.34
C ARG A 751 29.21 26.49 23.81
N LYS A 752 29.73 25.69 22.85
CA LYS A 752 30.56 24.46 23.02
C LYS A 752 29.86 23.28 23.76
N HIS A 753 30.19 22.00 23.53
CA HIS A 753 31.02 21.33 22.51
C HIS A 753 30.20 20.10 22.02
N SER A 754 30.22 19.64 20.77
CA SER A 754 31.33 19.16 19.91
C SER A 754 32.03 17.88 20.40
N GLY A 755 31.76 16.75 19.74
CA GLY A 755 32.77 15.70 19.53
C GLY A 755 32.66 14.39 20.34
N MET A 756 32.09 13.36 19.72
CA MET A 756 32.75 12.05 19.64
C MET A 756 32.37 11.40 18.29
N LEU A 757 33.35 10.95 17.51
CA LEU A 757 33.12 10.33 16.21
C LEU A 757 32.91 8.82 16.35
N THR A 758 32.13 8.24 15.43
CA THR A 758 32.29 6.84 15.02
C THR A 758 32.49 6.79 13.49
N PRO A 759 33.55 6.16 12.97
CA PRO A 759 33.83 6.14 11.53
C PRO A 759 32.97 5.10 10.82
N SER A 760 32.35 5.50 9.69
CA SER A 760 31.69 4.64 8.67
C SER A 760 30.76 5.44 7.74
N ARG A 761 30.29 6.61 8.16
CA ARG A 761 29.19 7.36 7.52
C ARG A 761 29.50 7.88 6.10
N GLU A 762 30.74 7.84 5.62
CA GLU A 762 31.14 8.35 4.29
C GLU A 762 31.32 7.23 3.23
N GLU A 763 31.88 6.07 3.59
CA GLU A 763 32.09 4.97 2.63
C GLU A 763 30.76 4.39 2.10
N ASP A 764 29.76 4.26 2.97
CA ASP A 764 28.48 3.59 2.64
C ASP A 764 27.63 4.34 1.61
N PHE A 765 27.71 5.66 1.55
CA PHE A 765 26.91 6.46 0.63
C PHE A 765 27.62 6.72 -0.72
N SER A 766 28.91 6.40 -0.82
CA SER A 766 29.73 6.57 -2.03
C SER A 766 29.39 5.60 -3.17
N TYR A 767 28.69 4.49 -2.89
CA TYR A 767 28.30 3.53 -3.92
C TYR A 767 27.14 4.06 -4.78
N PRO A 768 27.15 3.84 -6.12
CA PRO A 768 26.07 4.26 -7.00
C PRO A 768 24.74 3.62 -6.59
N TRP A 769 23.70 4.44 -6.64
CA TRP A 769 22.37 4.12 -6.14
C TRP A 769 21.42 3.72 -7.28
N ASN A 770 20.72 2.60 -7.08
CA ASN A 770 19.56 2.21 -7.86
C ASN A 770 18.30 2.80 -7.22
N PHE A 771 17.58 3.65 -7.94
CA PHE A 771 16.35 4.30 -7.49
C PHE A 771 15.18 3.88 -8.40
N ILE A 772 14.20 3.18 -7.83
CA ILE A 772 13.07 2.61 -8.57
C ILE A 772 11.77 3.11 -7.93
N PRO A 773 11.07 4.06 -8.58
CA PRO A 773 9.81 4.62 -8.09
C PRO A 773 8.59 3.92 -8.74
N PHE A 774 7.53 3.66 -7.96
CA PHE A 774 6.34 2.90 -8.39
C PHE A 774 5.19 3.79 -8.89
N GLN A 775 5.07 4.98 -8.31
CA GLN A 775 4.51 6.15 -9.01
C GLN A 775 5.68 7.05 -9.42
N LYS A 776 5.48 8.07 -10.25
CA LYS A 776 6.55 9.03 -10.51
C LYS A 776 6.85 9.90 -9.30
N LEU A 777 8.13 10.11 -9.03
CA LEU A 777 8.64 10.84 -7.87
C LEU A 777 9.65 11.91 -8.30
N ASN A 778 9.59 13.04 -7.63
CA ASN A 778 10.16 14.28 -8.12
C ASN A 778 11.26 14.81 -7.17
N PHE A 779 12.12 13.91 -6.71
CA PHE A 779 13.26 14.15 -5.81
C PHE A 779 14.38 13.14 -6.09
N THR A 780 15.66 13.45 -5.81
CA THR A 780 16.76 12.49 -6.03
C THR A 780 16.96 11.63 -4.79
N ILE A 781 17.70 10.54 -4.96
CA ILE A 781 18.41 9.90 -3.85
C ILE A 781 19.20 10.93 -3.03
N ASP A 782 19.95 11.85 -3.63
CA ASP A 782 20.73 12.87 -2.90
C ASP A 782 19.84 13.74 -2.00
N SER A 783 18.66 14.15 -2.49
CA SER A 783 17.67 14.87 -1.68
C SER A 783 17.18 14.03 -0.49
N ILE A 784 16.99 12.72 -0.69
CA ILE A 784 16.67 11.78 0.39
C ILE A 784 17.85 11.67 1.38
N LEU A 785 19.09 11.56 0.89
CA LEU A 785 20.30 11.42 1.70
C LEU A 785 20.56 12.66 2.57
N GLU A 786 20.35 13.86 2.02
CA GLU A 786 20.42 15.12 2.77
C GLU A 786 19.45 15.14 3.96
N CYS A 787 18.32 14.44 3.87
CA CYS A 787 17.34 14.33 4.96
C CYS A 787 17.65 13.24 5.99
N LEU A 788 18.64 12.34 5.79
CA LEU A 788 18.99 11.24 6.73
C LEU A 788 19.81 11.70 7.95
N ARG A 789 19.44 12.87 8.51
CA ARG A 789 20.02 13.50 9.69
C ARG A 789 19.27 13.06 10.95
N ASP A 790 19.96 13.02 12.06
CA ASP A 790 19.40 12.52 13.32
C ASP A 790 18.29 13.42 13.90
N GLU A 791 18.24 14.70 13.46
CA GLU A 791 17.17 15.67 13.71
C GLU A 791 15.82 15.32 13.05
N ASN A 792 15.85 14.60 11.92
CA ASN A 792 14.66 14.30 11.10
C ASN A 792 13.97 12.98 11.47
N ILE A 793 14.42 12.29 12.52
CA ILE A 793 13.94 10.96 12.88
C ILE A 793 12.56 11.02 13.54
N ILE A 794 11.56 10.41 12.90
CA ILE A 794 10.19 10.26 13.43
C ILE A 794 9.93 8.86 14.03
N GLY A 795 10.77 7.87 13.74
CA GLY A 795 10.65 6.52 14.30
C GLY A 795 11.96 5.74 14.27
N LYS A 796 12.14 4.85 15.26
CA LYS A 796 13.21 3.84 15.29
C LYS A 796 12.57 2.50 15.65
N GLY A 797 12.84 1.46 14.87
CA GLY A 797 12.24 0.13 15.05
C GLY A 797 13.19 -1.00 14.65
N CYS A 798 12.73 -2.24 14.79
CA CYS A 798 13.53 -3.43 14.52
C CYS A 798 13.97 -3.54 13.05
N SER A 799 13.16 -3.03 12.11
CA SER A 799 13.44 -3.02 10.67
C SER A 799 14.39 -1.89 10.24
N GLY A 800 14.36 -0.73 10.92
CA GLY A 800 15.16 0.42 10.52
C GLY A 800 14.87 1.72 11.29
N VAL A 801 15.36 2.83 10.73
CA VAL A 801 15.07 4.20 11.17
C VAL A 801 14.18 4.88 10.14
N VAL A 802 13.09 5.50 10.59
CA VAL A 802 12.17 6.27 9.75
C VAL A 802 12.44 7.76 9.95
N TYR A 803 12.77 8.44 8.86
CA TYR A 803 13.00 9.88 8.79
C TYR A 803 11.78 10.56 8.14
N LYS A 804 11.33 11.69 8.70
CA LYS A 804 10.52 12.66 7.96
C LYS A 804 11.47 13.36 7.00
N ALA A 805 11.34 13.08 5.71
CA ALA A 805 12.12 13.76 4.70
C ALA A 805 11.22 14.78 4.01
N GLU A 806 11.49 16.05 4.27
CA GLU A 806 10.91 17.16 3.52
C GLU A 806 11.73 17.31 2.25
N MET A 807 11.17 16.88 1.13
CA MET A 807 11.84 16.92 -0.16
C MET A 807 11.95 18.38 -0.66
N PRO A 808 12.83 18.72 -1.62
CA PRO A 808 13.12 20.10 -2.06
C PRO A 808 11.97 20.84 -2.75
N ASN A 809 10.75 20.34 -2.57
CA ASN A 809 9.50 20.63 -3.24
C ASN A 809 8.35 20.92 -2.25
N GLY A 810 8.56 20.71 -0.95
CA GLY A 810 7.54 20.80 0.09
C GLY A 810 6.73 19.52 0.31
N GLU A 811 7.01 18.46 -0.45
CA GLU A 811 6.42 17.13 -0.27
C GLU A 811 7.05 16.46 0.95
N LEU A 812 6.20 16.10 1.91
CA LEU A 812 6.60 15.30 3.05
C LEU A 812 6.51 13.82 2.68
N ILE A 813 7.63 13.12 2.76
CA ILE A 813 7.69 11.66 2.64
C ILE A 813 8.25 11.05 3.92
N ALA A 814 7.89 9.80 4.19
CA ALA A 814 8.56 8.99 5.20
C ALA A 814 9.61 8.11 4.52
N VAL A 815 10.87 8.19 4.99
CA VAL A 815 11.99 7.40 4.45
C VAL A 815 12.45 6.40 5.50
N LYS A 816 12.25 5.11 5.24
CA LYS A 816 12.64 4.00 6.12
C LYS A 816 14.01 3.49 5.66
N LYS A 817 15.08 3.87 6.37
CA LYS A 817 16.42 3.31 6.19
C LYS A 817 16.54 2.01 6.96
N LEU A 818 16.75 0.90 6.27
CA LEU A 818 16.92 -0.41 6.91
C LEU A 818 18.31 -0.53 7.57
N TRP A 819 18.41 -1.40 8.58
CA TRP A 819 19.68 -1.67 9.27
C TRP A 819 20.67 -2.45 8.37
N LYS A 820 21.97 -2.31 8.65
CA LYS A 820 23.06 -2.90 7.87
C LYS A 820 23.34 -4.33 8.34
N THR A 821 22.59 -5.31 7.83
CA THR A 821 22.75 -6.74 8.18
C THR A 821 24.09 -7.31 7.71
N LYS A 822 24.67 -8.20 8.52
CA LYS A 822 25.76 -9.09 8.08
C LYS A 822 25.15 -10.21 7.25
N LYS A 823 25.89 -10.73 6.27
CA LYS A 823 25.41 -11.72 5.27
C LYS A 823 24.94 -13.09 5.82
N GLU A 824 25.01 -13.30 7.12
CA GLU A 824 24.72 -14.58 7.79
C GLU A 824 23.49 -14.50 8.73
N GLU A 825 22.86 -13.32 8.86
CA GLU A 825 21.74 -13.08 9.80
C GLU A 825 20.49 -12.42 9.16
N GLU A 826 19.89 -13.02 8.12
CA GLU A 826 18.42 -13.09 7.95
C GLU A 826 17.99 -13.97 6.74
N PRO A 827 16.94 -14.81 6.84
CA PRO A 827 16.43 -15.58 5.69
C PRO A 827 15.46 -14.83 4.77
N LEU A 828 14.92 -13.67 5.18
CA LEU A 828 13.98 -12.87 4.39
C LEU A 828 14.54 -11.48 4.12
N ASP A 829 14.57 -11.08 2.86
CA ASP A 829 14.80 -9.68 2.51
C ASP A 829 13.51 -8.87 2.72
N SER A 830 13.32 -8.35 3.93
CA SER A 830 12.16 -7.51 4.31
C SER A 830 11.91 -6.35 3.34
N PHE A 831 12.99 -5.81 2.75
CA PHE A 831 12.96 -4.85 1.66
C PHE A 831 12.16 -5.34 0.43
N ALA A 832 12.48 -6.55 -0.04
CA ALA A 832 11.86 -7.14 -1.21
C ALA A 832 10.40 -7.54 -0.95
N ALA A 833 10.07 -8.00 0.27
CA ALA A 833 8.70 -8.31 0.67
C ALA A 833 7.81 -7.04 0.67
N GLU A 834 8.30 -5.96 1.30
CA GLU A 834 7.58 -4.69 1.40
C GLU A 834 7.38 -4.04 0.01
N ILE A 835 8.40 -4.13 -0.86
CA ILE A 835 8.31 -3.78 -2.30
C ILE A 835 7.28 -4.63 -3.04
N GLN A 836 7.37 -5.95 -2.94
CA GLN A 836 6.53 -6.87 -3.73
C GLN A 836 5.05 -6.72 -3.38
N ILE A 837 4.74 -6.41 -2.12
CA ILE A 837 3.36 -6.25 -1.63
C ILE A 837 2.82 -4.87 -1.95
N LEU A 838 3.44 -3.80 -1.44
CA LEU A 838 2.89 -2.45 -1.57
C LEU A 838 3.02 -1.88 -2.99
N GLY A 839 3.87 -2.46 -3.85
CA GLY A 839 3.89 -2.14 -5.28
C GLY A 839 2.64 -2.58 -6.06
N HIS A 840 1.87 -3.55 -5.55
CA HIS A 840 0.76 -4.18 -6.27
C HIS A 840 -0.62 -3.96 -5.64
N ILE A 841 -0.73 -3.31 -4.47
CA ILE A 841 -2.01 -3.07 -3.78
C ILE A 841 -2.30 -1.58 -3.60
N ARG A 842 -3.60 -1.22 -3.59
CA ARG A 842 -4.07 0.16 -3.37
C ARG A 842 -5.42 0.15 -2.65
N HIS A 843 -5.46 0.70 -1.44
CA HIS A 843 -6.68 0.84 -0.64
C HIS A 843 -6.59 2.09 0.25
N ARG A 844 -7.73 2.75 0.51
CA ARG A 844 -7.78 4.05 1.21
C ARG A 844 -7.24 4.03 2.64
N ASN A 845 -7.17 2.86 3.27
CA ASN A 845 -6.67 2.65 4.65
C ASN A 845 -5.29 1.94 4.70
N ILE A 846 -4.47 2.08 3.66
CA ILE A 846 -3.11 1.50 3.58
C ILE A 846 -2.12 2.57 3.12
N VAL A 847 -0.93 2.59 3.73
CA VAL A 847 0.15 3.52 3.35
C VAL A 847 0.69 3.18 1.95
N LYS A 848 0.85 4.22 1.11
CA LYS A 848 1.27 4.12 -0.29
C LYS A 848 2.80 4.04 -0.36
N LEU A 849 3.35 2.91 -0.81
CA LEU A 849 4.77 2.83 -1.14
C LEU A 849 5.03 3.60 -2.43
N LEU A 850 5.80 4.67 -2.32
CA LEU A 850 6.14 5.57 -3.41
C LEU A 850 7.22 4.95 -4.31
N GLY A 851 8.19 4.27 -3.71
CA GLY A 851 9.38 3.73 -4.38
C GLY A 851 10.43 3.20 -3.41
N TYR A 852 11.59 2.82 -3.94
CA TYR A 852 12.74 2.39 -3.16
C TYR A 852 14.08 2.88 -3.73
N CYS A 853 15.08 2.99 -2.85
CA CYS A 853 16.47 3.23 -3.23
C CYS A 853 17.36 2.14 -2.61
N SER A 854 18.37 1.68 -3.35
CA SER A 854 19.36 0.74 -2.82
C SER A 854 20.74 0.97 -3.43
N ASN A 855 21.78 0.75 -2.65
CA ASN A 855 23.16 0.62 -3.13
C ASN A 855 23.80 -0.66 -2.56
N LYS A 856 25.14 -0.78 -2.60
CA LYS A 856 25.84 -1.99 -2.11
C LYS A 856 25.75 -2.23 -0.60
N SER A 857 25.36 -1.24 0.20
CA SER A 857 25.39 -1.34 1.67
C SER A 857 24.21 -0.70 2.41
N VAL A 858 23.32 0.01 1.71
CA VAL A 858 22.14 0.68 2.29
C VAL A 858 20.90 0.43 1.43
N LYS A 859 19.76 0.21 2.09
CA LYS A 859 18.42 0.05 1.50
C LYS A 859 17.45 1.05 2.12
N LEU A 860 16.69 1.78 1.30
CA LEU A 860 15.73 2.81 1.69
C LEU A 860 14.36 2.55 1.04
N LEU A 861 13.28 2.62 1.83
CA LEU A 861 11.91 2.54 1.33
C LEU A 861 11.20 3.89 1.55
N LEU A 862 10.35 4.29 0.58
CA LEU A 862 9.79 5.63 0.48
C LEU A 862 8.26 5.56 0.53
N TYR A 863 7.64 6.30 1.44
CA TYR A 863 6.18 6.29 1.64
C TYR A 863 5.62 7.71 1.70
N ASN A 864 4.32 7.87 1.43
CA ASN A 864 3.64 9.13 1.73
C ASN A 864 3.69 9.41 3.25
N TYR A 865 3.99 10.64 3.64
CA TYR A 865 3.97 11.03 5.06
C TYR A 865 2.52 11.13 5.56
N ILE A 866 2.27 10.61 6.77
CA ILE A 866 0.97 10.64 7.44
C ILE A 866 1.08 11.58 8.66
N SER A 867 0.19 12.56 8.77
CA SER A 867 0.47 13.81 9.47
C SER A 867 0.34 13.81 10.99
N ASN A 868 -0.61 13.07 11.57
CA ASN A 868 -0.79 12.96 13.02
C ASN A 868 0.03 11.81 13.65
N GLY A 869 1.02 11.26 12.93
CA GLY A 869 1.89 10.21 13.43
C GLY A 869 1.16 8.88 13.59
N ASN A 870 1.43 8.16 14.69
CA ASN A 870 0.83 6.85 14.96
C ASN A 870 -0.17 6.86 16.13
N LEU A 871 -1.06 5.88 16.14
CA LEU A 871 -2.11 5.72 17.15
C LEU A 871 -1.55 5.59 18.57
N GLN A 872 -0.36 4.99 18.77
CA GLN A 872 0.26 4.91 20.09
C GLN A 872 0.66 6.31 20.61
N GLN A 873 1.25 7.16 19.77
CA GLN A 873 1.58 8.55 20.13
C GLN A 873 0.31 9.34 20.47
N LEU A 874 -0.76 9.19 19.69
CA LEU A 874 -2.05 9.84 19.96
C LEU A 874 -2.64 9.39 21.30
N LEU A 875 -2.69 8.08 21.58
CA LEU A 875 -3.20 7.53 22.84
C LEU A 875 -2.35 7.90 24.06
N GLN A 876 -1.04 8.11 23.88
CA GLN A 876 -0.16 8.61 24.94
C GLN A 876 -0.38 10.11 25.22
N THR A 877 -0.61 10.92 24.17
CA THR A 877 -0.75 12.38 24.27
C THR A 877 -2.17 12.82 24.65
N ASN A 878 -3.20 12.13 24.16
CA ASN A 878 -4.61 12.41 24.43
C ASN A 878 -5.39 11.12 24.70
N ARG A 879 -5.56 10.80 25.99
CA ARG A 879 -6.29 9.59 26.44
C ARG A 879 -7.81 9.70 26.26
N ASN A 880 -8.33 10.91 26.04
CA ASN A 880 -9.76 11.23 25.98
C ASN A 880 -10.21 11.59 24.55
N LEU A 881 -9.81 10.78 23.57
CA LEU A 881 -10.51 10.74 22.28
C LEU A 881 -12.01 10.45 22.53
N ASP A 882 -12.88 11.06 21.75
CA ASP A 882 -14.32 10.78 21.75
C ASP A 882 -14.61 9.39 21.13
N TRP A 883 -15.87 8.94 21.20
CA TRP A 883 -16.25 7.63 20.69
C TRP A 883 -16.30 7.56 19.16
N GLU A 884 -16.68 8.64 18.47
CA GLU A 884 -16.82 8.68 17.02
C GLU A 884 -15.45 8.57 16.34
N THR A 885 -14.47 9.34 16.81
CA THR A 885 -13.06 9.24 16.39
C THR A 885 -12.48 7.84 16.67
N ARG A 886 -12.74 7.25 17.84
CA ARG A 886 -12.29 5.87 18.15
C ARG A 886 -12.91 4.84 17.19
N TYR A 887 -14.22 4.94 16.95
CA TYR A 887 -14.95 4.04 16.06
C TYR A 887 -14.45 4.18 14.61
N LYS A 888 -14.27 5.41 14.12
CA LYS A 888 -13.71 5.71 12.80
C LYS A 888 -12.32 5.08 12.62
N ILE A 889 -11.42 5.25 13.59
CA ILE A 889 -10.06 4.66 13.54
C ILE A 889 -10.14 3.12 13.50
N ALA A 890 -10.98 2.51 14.34
CA ALA A 890 -11.14 1.05 14.39
C ALA A 890 -11.72 0.49 13.06
N VAL A 891 -12.74 1.15 12.51
CA VAL A 891 -13.35 0.77 11.22
C VAL A 891 -12.36 0.93 10.07
N GLY A 892 -11.61 2.03 9.99
CA GLY A 892 -10.61 2.22 8.94
C GLY A 892 -9.49 1.17 8.98
N ALA A 893 -8.96 0.87 10.16
CA ALA A 893 -7.97 -0.20 10.33
C ALA A 893 -8.52 -1.59 9.97
N ALA A 894 -9.79 -1.88 10.34
CA ALA A 894 -10.46 -3.12 9.99
C ALA A 894 -10.74 -3.24 8.48
N GLN A 895 -11.12 -2.16 7.80
CA GLN A 895 -11.30 -2.13 6.34
C GLN A 895 -9.98 -2.38 5.61
N GLY A 896 -8.87 -1.75 6.04
CA GLY A 896 -7.54 -2.04 5.52
C GLY A 896 -7.13 -3.51 5.67
N LEU A 897 -7.44 -4.13 6.82
CA LEU A 897 -7.17 -5.55 7.06
C LEU A 897 -8.07 -6.48 6.23
N ALA A 898 -9.36 -6.16 6.09
CA ALA A 898 -10.30 -6.95 5.30
C ALA A 898 -9.87 -7.00 3.82
N TYR A 899 -9.51 -5.85 3.24
CA TYR A 899 -9.00 -5.76 1.87
C TYR A 899 -7.76 -6.63 1.65
N LEU A 900 -6.81 -6.64 2.61
CA LEU A 900 -5.60 -7.47 2.54
C LEU A 900 -5.89 -8.98 2.61
N HIS A 901 -6.86 -9.37 3.43
CA HIS A 901 -7.16 -10.78 3.73
C HIS A 901 -8.19 -11.42 2.78
N HIS A 902 -9.00 -10.63 2.09
CA HIS A 902 -10.17 -11.11 1.33
C HIS A 902 -10.17 -10.63 -0.12
N ASP A 903 -9.97 -9.33 -0.34
CA ASP A 903 -10.08 -8.71 -1.66
C ASP A 903 -8.79 -8.87 -2.49
N CYS A 904 -7.62 -8.89 -1.84
CA CYS A 904 -6.32 -9.07 -2.50
C CYS A 904 -6.13 -10.48 -3.09
N VAL A 905 -5.55 -10.54 -4.30
CA VAL A 905 -5.23 -11.80 -4.98
C VAL A 905 -3.76 -11.83 -5.42
N PRO A 906 -2.91 -12.70 -4.84
CA PRO A 906 -3.20 -13.57 -3.68
C PRO A 906 -3.38 -12.76 -2.39
N ALA A 907 -3.98 -13.39 -1.38
CA ALA A 907 -4.18 -12.76 -0.07
C ALA A 907 -2.82 -12.40 0.57
N ILE A 908 -2.83 -11.30 1.33
CA ILE A 908 -1.63 -10.71 1.94
C ILE A 908 -1.82 -10.68 3.45
N LEU A 909 -0.98 -11.41 4.18
CA LEU A 909 -0.92 -11.30 5.63
C LEU A 909 0.06 -10.20 6.03
N HIS A 910 -0.43 -9.16 6.71
CA HIS A 910 0.37 -8.01 7.13
C HIS A 910 1.37 -8.34 8.26
N ARG A 911 1.02 -9.27 9.15
CA ARG A 911 1.86 -9.83 10.25
C ARG A 911 2.30 -8.86 11.37
N ASP A 912 2.09 -7.54 11.25
CA ASP A 912 2.57 -6.55 12.24
C ASP A 912 1.60 -5.38 12.55
N VAL A 913 0.28 -5.61 12.70
CA VAL A 913 -0.70 -4.52 12.96
C VAL A 913 -0.77 -4.14 14.45
N LYS A 914 0.09 -3.19 14.85
CA LYS A 914 0.17 -2.59 16.19
C LYS A 914 -0.20 -1.10 16.17
N CYS A 915 -0.44 -0.50 17.35
CA CYS A 915 -0.71 0.94 17.46
C CYS A 915 0.43 1.86 16.96
N ASN A 916 1.66 1.36 16.79
CA ASN A 916 2.74 2.11 16.12
C ASN A 916 2.66 2.08 14.58
N ASN A 917 1.95 1.11 14.02
CA ASN A 917 1.81 0.84 12.58
C ASN A 917 0.43 1.23 12.03
N ILE A 918 -0.51 1.62 12.90
CA ILE A 918 -1.71 2.35 12.52
C ILE A 918 -1.33 3.84 12.55
N LEU A 919 -1.11 4.41 11.37
CA LEU A 919 -0.86 5.84 11.20
C LEU A 919 -2.19 6.59 11.01
N LEU A 920 -2.21 7.86 11.42
CA LEU A 920 -3.42 8.71 11.43
C LEU A 920 -3.18 10.00 10.66
N ASP A 921 -4.06 10.35 9.73
CA ASP A 921 -4.00 11.64 9.03
C ASP A 921 -4.61 12.79 9.87
N SER A 922 -4.68 13.98 9.29
CA SER A 922 -5.25 15.19 9.91
C SER A 922 -6.77 15.10 10.19
N LYS A 923 -7.46 14.07 9.68
CA LYS A 923 -8.89 13.78 9.92
C LYS A 923 -9.10 12.56 10.81
N TYR A 924 -8.02 11.98 11.35
CA TYR A 924 -8.02 10.68 12.06
C TYR A 924 -8.52 9.51 11.20
N ASP A 925 -8.38 9.58 9.88
CA ASP A 925 -8.49 8.39 9.03
C ASP A 925 -7.26 7.49 9.26
N ALA A 926 -7.51 6.17 9.36
CA ALA A 926 -6.53 5.18 9.76
C ALA A 926 -5.85 4.51 8.56
N TYR A 927 -4.53 4.39 8.61
CA TYR A 927 -3.69 3.80 7.56
C TYR A 927 -2.77 2.72 8.14
N LEU A 928 -2.81 1.52 7.56
CA LEU A 928 -1.89 0.42 7.90
C LEU A 928 -0.51 0.64 7.27
N ALA A 929 0.56 0.42 8.05
CA ALA A 929 1.95 0.71 7.69
C ALA A 929 2.96 -0.34 8.21
N ASP A 930 4.18 -0.32 7.69
CA ASP A 930 5.26 -1.31 7.91
C ASP A 930 4.88 -2.74 7.49
N PHE A 931 5.01 -2.98 6.18
CA PHE A 931 4.77 -4.28 5.53
C PHE A 931 6.06 -5.10 5.41
N GLY A 932 7.13 -4.74 6.13
CA GLY A 932 8.42 -5.44 6.09
C GLY A 932 8.38 -6.90 6.56
N LEU A 933 7.31 -7.30 7.25
CA LEU A 933 7.03 -8.68 7.67
C LEU A 933 5.90 -9.35 6.90
N ALA A 934 5.24 -8.62 5.98
CA ALA A 934 4.06 -9.11 5.27
C ALA A 934 4.42 -10.19 4.23
N ARG A 935 3.46 -11.07 3.89
CA ARG A 935 3.70 -12.18 2.93
C ARG A 935 2.50 -12.43 2.02
N LEU A 936 2.77 -12.58 0.71
CA LEU A 936 1.83 -13.09 -0.29
C LEU A 936 1.67 -14.61 -0.09
N MET A 937 0.44 -15.09 0.06
CA MET A 937 0.17 -16.46 0.51
C MET A 937 0.31 -17.57 -0.56
N SER A 938 0.93 -17.30 -1.72
CA SER A 938 1.04 -18.28 -2.83
C SER A 938 2.24 -18.09 -3.77
N SER A 939 3.37 -17.55 -3.28
CA SER A 939 4.59 -17.37 -4.10
C SER A 939 5.40 -18.67 -4.19
N PRO A 940 5.99 -19.07 -5.34
CA PRO A 940 6.82 -20.27 -5.43
C PRO A 940 8.09 -20.23 -4.54
N ASN A 941 8.54 -19.04 -4.12
CA ASN A 941 9.63 -18.86 -3.14
C ASN A 941 9.20 -19.19 -1.69
N TYR A 942 8.12 -19.93 -1.50
CA TYR A 942 7.62 -20.31 -0.17
C TYR A 942 8.50 -21.36 0.53
N GLN A 943 9.22 -22.20 -0.26
CA GLN A 943 10.02 -23.35 0.20
C GLN A 943 11.31 -23.02 0.99
N GLN A 944 11.60 -21.76 1.32
CA GLN A 944 12.71 -21.40 2.23
C GLN A 944 12.19 -21.14 3.65
N ALA A 945 12.71 -21.93 4.60
CA ALA A 945 12.23 -22.01 5.99
C ALA A 945 12.65 -20.81 6.87
N MET A 946 11.81 -20.46 7.84
CA MET A 946 12.06 -19.39 8.81
C MET A 946 12.36 -19.93 10.21
N SER A 947 13.59 -19.75 10.73
CA SER A 947 13.93 -20.16 12.10
C SER A 947 13.46 -19.21 13.23
N ARG A 948 12.70 -18.14 12.92
CA ARG A 948 12.24 -17.14 13.91
C ARG A 948 10.81 -16.65 13.67
N ILE A 949 10.15 -16.24 14.75
CA ILE A 949 8.82 -15.61 14.79
C ILE A 949 8.94 -14.16 14.28
N ALA A 950 7.90 -13.65 13.62
CA ALA A 950 7.84 -12.28 13.11
C ALA A 950 6.46 -11.66 13.36
N GLY A 951 6.43 -10.53 14.07
CA GLY A 951 5.24 -9.81 14.53
C GLY A 951 5.61 -8.96 15.76
N SER A 952 4.61 -8.42 16.49
CA SER A 952 4.87 -7.55 17.65
C SER A 952 4.11 -7.94 18.90
N TYR A 953 4.67 -7.52 20.04
CA TYR A 953 3.94 -7.44 21.31
C TYR A 953 2.60 -6.72 21.13
N GLY A 954 1.52 -7.33 21.59
CA GLY A 954 0.15 -6.80 21.44
C GLY A 954 -0.62 -7.35 20.23
N TYR A 955 0.06 -7.76 19.15
CA TYR A 955 -0.60 -8.29 17.96
C TYR A 955 0.33 -9.11 17.07
N ILE A 956 -0.09 -10.34 16.77
CA ILE A 956 0.43 -11.15 15.67
C ILE A 956 -0.75 -11.44 14.73
N ALA A 957 -0.59 -11.20 13.43
CA ALA A 957 -1.65 -11.50 12.47
C ALA A 957 -1.88 -13.02 12.39
N PRO A 958 -3.13 -13.48 12.20
CA PRO A 958 -3.42 -14.91 12.09
C PRO A 958 -2.82 -15.50 10.80
N GLY A 959 -1.69 -16.22 10.93
CA GLY A 959 -1.18 -17.09 9.88
C GLY A 959 0.32 -17.31 9.90
N LYS A 960 0.75 -18.20 9.00
CA LYS A 960 2.09 -18.35 8.41
C LYS A 960 3.22 -18.16 9.42
N SER A 961 3.25 -19.08 10.39
CA SER A 961 4.33 -19.19 11.37
C SER A 961 5.07 -20.52 11.22
N GLN A 962 5.40 -20.82 9.97
CA GLN A 962 6.56 -21.68 9.44
C GLN A 962 7.71 -20.65 9.86
#